data_AF-A0A316E4X4-F1
#
_entry.id   AF-A0A316E4X4-F1
#
_cell.length_a   1.000
_cell.length_b   1.000
_cell.length_c   1.000
_cell.angle_alpha   90.00
_cell.angle_beta   90.00
_cell.angle_gamma   90.00
#
_symmetry.space_group_name_H-M   'P 1'
#
loop_
_entity.id
_entity.type
_entity.pdbx_description
1 polymer ?
#
loop_
_entity_poly.entity_id
_entity_poly.type
_entity_poly.pdbx_seq_one_letter_code
_entity_poly.pdbx_strand_id
1 'polypeptide(L)'
;MNPKKSILFLLLLASPSLFAQRNYAEKLAETIMKTYQDSMVVMKYASHLEQDKQIPAGMTVEQAQKARPANWNYEMGVVLEGMERLWRTSGDARYLQYMRRIVDKFILPDGNIRTFKMDDYNLDNIPSGRQLLTLYQTFHDNKYKLAADLLYKQLGVQPRNKVGGFWHKLKYPSQMWLDGLYMAEPFYAEYSLMTGKKENFDDIVNQFVWMERYARDEKTGLLYHGWDESRQQKWANPQNGKSPEFWSRAMGWYIMGLVDVLDYLPKDHPRRAELIAVLERTSAGIVKYQDPASGVWWQVTDKGGQAGNYLESSGSSMFIYGLAKAARMGYISDSYLPAIKKGYDGLIKTFIETDAQGNTHLTKAVGGAGLGGTPYRDGTYDYYVKEPTRTDDLKAAGPFMEACIEAELLSSLTVGKGKTVMLDNYFNNEYRKDNGLKFHYTWEDRFDSGFAWFGSVFNDFGAKTSTLTSAPTAQNLKSANVYIIVDPDSKKETASPNYMSAKDVQEISNWVKAGGTLVMMANDTSNCEIPKFNQLAQAFGIEFTTKNRNMVQGVQFEQGRLDIPANNLIFKNTKSIYVKELATLALKVPAQSVLTDKGDVIMAVANVGKGRVFAIGDPWLYNEYVNAHKIPMSFENFNAAKDLAKWLLEAKK
;
A
#
# COMPACT_ATOMS: atom_id res chain seq x y z
N MET A 1 -14.22 -28.88 -40.10
CA MET A 1 -14.45 -27.52 -39.58
C MET A 1 -15.03 -27.66 -38.18
N ASN A 2 -14.25 -27.34 -37.13
CA ASN A 2 -14.61 -27.68 -35.74
C ASN A 2 -14.43 -26.45 -34.84
N PRO A 3 -15.44 -26.03 -34.05
CA PRO A 3 -15.42 -24.78 -33.31
C PRO A 3 -14.70 -24.97 -31.96
N LYS A 4 -13.62 -24.23 -31.73
CA LYS A 4 -13.01 -24.11 -30.41
C LYS A 4 -13.88 -23.19 -29.54
N LYS A 5 -14.68 -23.79 -28.67
CA LYS A 5 -15.30 -23.13 -27.51
C LYS A 5 -14.17 -22.71 -26.54
N SER A 6 -14.05 -21.40 -26.30
CA SER A 6 -13.35 -20.85 -25.16
C SER A 6 -14.10 -21.26 -23.88
N ILE A 7 -13.58 -22.26 -23.18
CA ILE A 7 -14.06 -22.63 -21.85
C ILE A 7 -13.48 -21.61 -20.87
N LEU A 8 -14.33 -20.69 -20.44
CA LEU A 8 -14.11 -19.83 -19.29
C LEU A 8 -14.03 -20.73 -18.05
N PHE A 9 -12.82 -20.94 -17.53
CA PHE A 9 -12.59 -21.72 -16.31
C PHE A 9 -13.05 -20.88 -15.10
N LEU A 10 -14.35 -20.92 -14.78
CA LEU A 10 -14.86 -20.55 -13.46
C LEU A 10 -14.66 -21.75 -12.52
N LEU A 11 -13.47 -21.85 -11.93
CA LEU A 11 -13.24 -22.70 -10.76
C LEU A 11 -13.79 -21.97 -9.53
N LEU A 12 -15.11 -22.07 -9.33
CA LEU A 12 -15.76 -21.86 -8.04
C LEU A 12 -15.37 -23.04 -7.13
N LEU A 13 -14.19 -22.95 -6.51
CA LEU A 13 -13.88 -23.77 -5.34
C LEU A 13 -14.56 -23.13 -4.14
N ALA A 14 -15.47 -23.89 -3.53
CA ALA A 14 -15.99 -23.63 -2.19
C ALA A 14 -14.82 -23.50 -1.22
N SER A 15 -14.40 -22.26 -1.03
CA SER A 15 -13.40 -21.80 -0.07
C SER A 15 -14.14 -20.93 0.94
N PRO A 16 -13.66 -20.80 2.20
CA PRO A 16 -14.19 -19.77 3.10
C PRO A 16 -14.30 -18.47 2.30
N SER A 17 -15.48 -17.83 2.35
CA SER A 17 -15.86 -16.72 1.46
C SER A 17 -14.65 -15.85 1.12
N LEU A 18 -14.38 -15.59 -0.17
CA LEU A 18 -13.24 -14.78 -0.61
C LEU A 18 -13.13 -13.43 0.15
N PHE A 19 -14.23 -12.95 0.73
CA PHE A 19 -14.32 -11.79 1.62
C PHE A 19 -13.67 -11.94 3.02
N ALA A 20 -13.20 -13.12 3.42
CA ALA A 20 -12.67 -13.38 4.77
C ALA A 20 -11.13 -13.41 4.85
N GLN A 21 -10.40 -13.09 3.77
CA GLN A 21 -8.94 -13.24 3.73
C GLN A 21 -8.21 -12.21 4.60
N ARG A 22 -8.62 -10.93 4.56
CA ARG A 22 -8.10 -9.87 5.44
C ARG A 22 -8.36 -10.11 6.91
N ASN A 23 -9.40 -10.86 7.26
CA ASN A 23 -9.75 -11.16 8.65
C ASN A 23 -8.57 -11.77 9.43
N TYR A 24 -7.74 -12.61 8.78
CA TYR A 24 -6.54 -13.14 9.43
C TYR A 24 -5.49 -12.06 9.72
N ALA A 25 -5.30 -11.09 8.81
CA ALA A 25 -4.42 -9.95 9.02
C ALA A 25 -4.91 -9.05 10.15
N GLU A 26 -6.20 -8.72 10.16
CA GLU A 26 -6.84 -7.91 11.21
C GLU A 26 -6.72 -8.59 12.57
N LYS A 27 -7.05 -9.88 12.66
CA LYS A 27 -6.93 -10.64 13.91
C LYS A 27 -5.49 -10.75 14.40
N LEU A 28 -4.52 -11.02 13.52
CA LEU A 28 -3.11 -11.02 13.91
C LEU A 28 -2.69 -9.63 14.37
N ALA A 29 -3.09 -8.56 13.67
CA ALA A 29 -2.79 -7.20 14.07
C ALA A 29 -3.38 -6.87 15.44
N GLU A 30 -4.59 -7.32 15.74
CA GLU A 30 -5.21 -7.20 17.07
C GLU A 30 -4.41 -7.96 18.14
N THR A 31 -3.96 -9.19 17.86
CA THR A 31 -3.05 -9.94 18.74
C THR A 31 -1.77 -9.15 19.02
N ILE A 32 -1.12 -8.64 17.97
CA ILE A 32 0.13 -7.86 18.06
C ILE A 32 -0.10 -6.57 18.84
N MET A 33 -1.13 -5.78 18.52
CA MET A 33 -1.44 -4.52 19.21
C MET A 33 -1.76 -4.73 20.69
N LYS A 34 -2.47 -5.82 21.03
CA LYS A 34 -2.78 -6.21 22.41
C LYS A 34 -1.55 -6.66 23.18
N THR A 35 -0.64 -7.40 22.53
CA THR A 35 0.60 -7.93 23.12
C THR A 35 1.64 -6.82 23.30
N TYR A 36 1.68 -5.86 22.37
CA TYR A 36 2.72 -4.85 22.24
C TYR A 36 2.17 -3.43 22.38
N GLN A 37 1.33 -3.16 23.39
CA GLN A 37 0.58 -1.90 23.51
C GLN A 37 1.47 -0.65 23.54
N ASP A 38 2.54 -0.69 24.33
CA ASP A 38 3.37 0.49 24.61
C ASP A 38 4.81 0.39 24.09
N SER A 39 5.38 -0.79 23.90
CA SER A 39 6.72 -0.87 23.34
C SER A 39 6.92 -2.18 22.65
N MET A 40 6.72 -2.14 21.34
CA MET A 40 6.88 -3.31 20.50
C MET A 40 8.30 -3.86 20.53
N VAL A 41 9.31 -3.00 20.65
CA VAL A 41 10.72 -3.44 20.66
C VAL A 41 11.13 -4.08 21.99
N VAL A 42 10.67 -3.53 23.13
CA VAL A 42 11.04 -4.05 24.46
C VAL A 42 10.30 -5.34 24.76
N MET A 43 8.99 -5.35 24.54
CA MET A 43 8.14 -6.50 24.85
C MET A 43 8.43 -7.70 23.95
N LYS A 44 8.73 -7.46 22.66
CA LYS A 44 9.18 -8.49 21.73
C LYS A 44 10.43 -9.20 22.25
N TYR A 45 11.42 -8.47 22.75
CA TYR A 45 12.66 -9.11 23.21
C TYR A 45 12.38 -10.16 24.29
N ALA A 46 11.52 -9.83 25.23
CA ALA A 46 11.20 -10.76 26.30
C ALA A 46 10.38 -11.95 25.83
N SER A 47 9.42 -11.74 24.92
CA SER A 47 8.73 -12.83 24.24
C SER A 47 9.72 -13.76 23.54
N HIS A 48 10.74 -13.20 22.87
CA HIS A 48 11.77 -13.99 22.21
C HIS A 48 12.64 -14.77 23.20
N LEU A 49 13.07 -14.15 24.30
CA LEU A 49 13.84 -14.84 25.34
C LEU A 49 13.06 -16.01 25.94
N GLU A 50 11.74 -15.83 26.13
CA GLU A 50 10.87 -16.89 26.62
C GLU A 50 10.76 -18.04 25.61
N GLN A 51 10.46 -17.72 24.34
CA GLN A 51 10.35 -18.71 23.27
C GLN A 51 11.66 -19.48 23.02
N ASP A 52 12.80 -18.77 23.08
CA ASP A 52 14.13 -19.34 22.87
C ASP A 52 14.68 -20.04 24.13
N LYS A 53 13.95 -20.00 25.27
CA LYS A 53 14.40 -20.49 26.59
C LYS A 53 15.72 -19.86 27.07
N GLN A 54 15.87 -18.56 26.81
CA GLN A 54 17.05 -17.76 27.10
C GLN A 54 16.83 -16.72 28.21
N ILE A 55 15.75 -16.84 29.01
CA ILE A 55 15.56 -15.97 30.18
C ILE A 55 16.77 -16.16 31.13
N PRO A 56 17.49 -15.08 31.49
CA PRO A 56 18.63 -15.18 32.39
C PRO A 56 18.26 -15.85 33.72
N ALA A 57 19.14 -16.72 34.22
CA ALA A 57 18.92 -17.43 35.47
C ALA A 57 18.63 -16.44 36.62
N GLY A 58 17.53 -16.66 37.34
CA GLY A 58 17.10 -15.79 38.45
C GLY A 58 16.28 -14.56 38.04
N MET A 59 15.98 -14.35 36.75
CA MET A 59 15.09 -13.27 36.29
C MET A 59 13.70 -13.78 35.90
N THR A 60 12.66 -12.99 36.21
CA THR A 60 11.34 -13.13 35.58
C THR A 60 11.34 -12.51 34.17
N VAL A 61 10.35 -12.85 33.35
CA VAL A 61 10.13 -12.22 32.03
C VAL A 61 10.06 -10.69 32.17
N GLU A 62 9.33 -10.19 33.17
CA GLU A 62 9.20 -8.75 33.44
C GLU A 62 10.54 -8.08 33.82
N GLN A 63 11.39 -8.77 34.57
CA GLN A 63 12.72 -8.29 34.90
C GLN A 63 13.64 -8.24 33.67
N ALA A 64 13.58 -9.26 32.80
CA ALA A 64 14.31 -9.29 31.54
C ALA A 64 13.82 -8.20 30.56
N GLN A 65 12.52 -7.87 30.56
CA GLN A 65 11.95 -6.74 29.81
C GLN A 65 12.56 -5.41 30.25
N LYS A 66 12.51 -5.12 31.56
CA LYS A 66 13.04 -3.87 32.13
C LYS A 66 14.55 -3.71 31.91
N ALA A 67 15.28 -4.81 31.75
CA ALA A 67 16.72 -4.81 31.56
C ALA A 67 17.17 -4.46 30.12
N ARG A 68 16.28 -4.49 29.11
CA ARG A 68 16.67 -4.15 27.72
C ARG A 68 16.02 -2.86 27.22
N PRO A 69 16.80 -1.84 26.83
CA PRO A 69 16.26 -0.60 26.30
C PRO A 69 15.58 -0.80 24.94
N ALA A 70 14.56 0.01 24.67
CA ALA A 70 13.96 0.12 23.34
C ALA A 70 15.01 0.64 22.33
N ASN A 71 15.09 0.02 21.16
CA ASN A 71 16.01 0.42 20.09
C ASN A 71 15.26 0.65 18.78
N TRP A 72 15.65 1.69 18.05
CA TRP A 72 15.23 1.91 16.68
C TRP A 72 15.71 0.75 15.79
N ASN A 73 14.79 0.02 15.17
CA ASN A 73 15.12 -1.15 14.36
C ASN A 73 14.08 -1.43 13.27
N TYR A 74 14.52 -2.07 12.18
CA TYR A 74 13.68 -2.39 11.03
C TYR A 74 12.45 -3.23 11.34
N GLU A 75 12.50 -4.10 12.34
CA GLU A 75 11.39 -5.03 12.61
C GLU A 75 10.12 -4.30 13.01
N MET A 76 10.29 -3.13 13.66
CA MET A 76 9.19 -2.20 13.88
C MET A 76 8.65 -1.66 12.56
N GLY A 77 9.52 -1.20 11.66
CA GLY A 77 9.09 -0.71 10.34
C GLY A 77 8.33 -1.76 9.54
N VAL A 78 8.80 -3.00 9.54
CA VAL A 78 8.18 -4.13 8.83
C VAL A 78 6.75 -4.39 9.31
N VAL A 79 6.53 -4.55 10.61
CA VAL A 79 5.18 -4.85 11.12
C VAL A 79 4.25 -3.64 11.05
N LEU A 80 4.80 -2.42 11.23
CA LEU A 80 4.03 -1.20 11.07
C LEU A 80 3.65 -0.94 9.61
N GLU A 81 4.43 -1.40 8.63
CA GLU A 81 4.04 -1.36 7.22
C GLU A 81 2.79 -2.23 6.98
N GLY A 82 2.75 -3.45 7.54
CA GLY A 82 1.55 -4.29 7.48
C GLY A 82 0.30 -3.60 8.10
N MET A 83 0.48 -2.92 9.22
CA MET A 83 -0.58 -2.13 9.86
C MET A 83 -0.98 -0.88 9.06
N GLU A 84 -0.01 -0.20 8.45
CA GLU A 84 -0.27 0.91 7.54
C GLU A 84 -1.11 0.44 6.35
N ARG A 85 -0.81 -0.72 5.78
CA ARG A 85 -1.60 -1.29 4.69
C ARG A 85 -3.00 -1.72 5.15
N LEU A 86 -3.16 -2.22 6.38
CA LEU A 86 -4.48 -2.44 6.96
C LEU A 86 -5.25 -1.11 7.05
N TRP A 87 -4.63 -0.05 7.58
CA TRP A 87 -5.23 1.29 7.60
C TRP A 87 -5.66 1.77 6.20
N ARG A 88 -4.75 1.74 5.22
CA ARG A 88 -5.00 2.20 3.85
C ARG A 88 -6.11 1.45 3.13
N THR A 89 -6.29 0.16 3.45
CA THR A 89 -7.27 -0.67 2.76
C THR A 89 -8.58 -0.83 3.51
N SER A 90 -8.65 -0.49 4.81
CA SER A 90 -9.84 -0.59 5.67
C SER A 90 -10.42 0.75 6.12
N GLY A 91 -9.62 1.82 6.13
CA GLY A 91 -9.97 3.10 6.74
C GLY A 91 -9.94 3.08 8.28
N ASP A 92 -9.52 1.98 8.92
CA ASP A 92 -9.51 1.87 10.38
C ASP A 92 -8.33 2.63 11.00
N ALA A 93 -8.63 3.78 11.61
CA ALA A 93 -7.64 4.66 12.21
C ALA A 93 -6.93 4.05 13.43
N ARG A 94 -7.42 2.94 14.02
CA ARG A 94 -6.72 2.28 15.14
C ARG A 94 -5.29 1.91 14.78
N TYR A 95 -5.07 1.45 13.54
CA TYR A 95 -3.73 1.10 13.05
C TYR A 95 -2.83 2.33 12.88
N LEU A 96 -3.34 3.42 12.30
CA LEU A 96 -2.62 4.71 12.21
C LEU A 96 -2.21 5.23 13.60
N GLN A 97 -3.15 5.22 14.55
CA GLN A 97 -2.89 5.71 15.90
C GLN A 97 -1.90 4.82 16.65
N TYR A 98 -1.95 3.50 16.44
CA TYR A 98 -0.95 2.59 16.99
C TYR A 98 0.43 2.84 16.41
N MET A 99 0.55 2.95 15.08
CA MET A 99 1.79 3.29 14.39
C MET A 99 2.39 4.59 14.92
N ARG A 100 1.59 5.66 14.99
CA ARG A 100 2.02 6.95 15.55
C ARG A 100 2.52 6.79 16.99
N ARG A 101 1.74 6.12 17.84
CA ARG A 101 2.09 5.90 19.26
C ARG A 101 3.44 5.19 19.42
N ILE A 102 3.75 4.23 18.55
CA ILE A 102 5.03 3.51 18.61
C ILE A 102 6.17 4.41 18.10
N VAL A 103 6.00 5.07 16.95
CA VAL A 103 7.04 5.93 16.35
C VAL A 103 7.36 7.13 17.25
N ASP A 104 6.36 7.77 17.85
CA ASP A 104 6.52 8.94 18.72
C ASP A 104 7.38 8.65 19.97
N LYS A 105 7.60 7.39 20.34
CA LYS A 105 8.51 7.03 21.46
C LYS A 105 9.99 7.18 21.09
N PHE A 106 10.31 7.25 19.79
CA PHE A 106 11.67 7.39 19.28
C PHE A 106 11.99 8.78 18.75
N ILE A 107 11.00 9.51 18.23
CA ILE A 107 11.22 10.78 17.53
C ILE A 107 11.13 11.96 18.50
N LEU A 108 12.24 12.69 18.64
CA LEU A 108 12.32 13.91 19.45
C LEU A 108 11.77 15.13 18.68
N PRO A 109 11.40 16.22 19.37
CA PRO A 109 10.83 17.42 18.72
C PRO A 109 11.73 18.06 17.65
N ASP A 110 13.05 17.90 17.74
CA ASP A 110 14.04 18.38 16.77
C ASP A 110 14.29 17.41 15.60
N GLY A 111 13.57 16.28 15.56
CA GLY A 111 13.75 15.24 14.55
C GLY A 111 14.86 14.24 14.85
N ASN A 112 15.57 14.36 15.98
CA ASN A 112 16.53 13.33 16.38
C ASN A 112 15.81 12.01 16.70
N ILE A 113 16.43 10.90 16.32
CA ILE A 113 15.90 9.56 16.53
C ILE A 113 16.65 8.93 17.71
N ARG A 114 15.95 8.65 18.81
CA ARG A 114 16.53 7.96 19.97
C ARG A 114 17.17 6.65 19.54
N THR A 115 18.37 6.36 20.07
CA THR A 115 19.16 5.14 19.83
C THR A 115 19.69 4.94 18.41
N PHE A 116 19.31 5.79 17.44
CA PHE A 116 19.89 5.77 16.11
C PHE A 116 21.33 6.31 16.15
N LYS A 117 22.23 5.61 15.47
CA LYS A 117 23.64 5.99 15.31
C LYS A 117 23.99 5.98 13.84
N MET A 118 24.17 7.17 13.28
CA MET A 118 24.49 7.32 11.87
C MET A 118 25.84 6.67 11.50
N ASP A 119 26.81 6.73 12.41
CA ASP A 119 28.17 6.18 12.21
C ASP A 119 28.22 4.65 12.15
N ASP A 120 27.12 3.95 12.47
CA ASP A 120 27.02 2.50 12.26
C ASP A 120 26.83 2.16 10.77
N TYR A 121 26.40 3.14 9.96
CA TYR A 121 26.01 3.01 8.54
C TYR A 121 25.20 1.72 8.31
N ASN A 122 24.18 1.53 9.14
CA ASN A 122 23.43 0.27 9.20
C ASN A 122 22.12 0.43 8.42
N LEU A 123 21.97 -0.31 7.32
CA LEU A 123 20.74 -0.27 6.53
C LEU A 123 19.50 -0.72 7.32
N ASP A 124 19.65 -1.59 8.33
CA ASP A 124 18.53 -2.03 9.18
C ASP A 124 17.89 -0.90 10.02
N ASN A 125 18.49 0.29 10.03
CA ASN A 125 17.91 1.46 10.69
C ASN A 125 16.99 2.27 9.75
N ILE A 126 16.96 1.96 8.46
CA ILE A 126 16.27 2.76 7.44
C ILE A 126 14.77 2.43 7.27
N PRO A 127 14.29 1.18 7.37
CA PRO A 127 12.91 0.82 7.01
C PRO A 127 11.82 1.62 7.68
N SER A 128 11.99 1.87 8.98
CA SER A 128 11.04 2.66 9.78
C SER A 128 10.92 4.12 9.34
N GLY A 129 11.79 4.58 8.43
CA GLY A 129 11.67 5.86 7.76
C GLY A 129 10.39 5.98 6.93
N ARG A 130 9.84 4.89 6.39
CA ARG A 130 8.57 4.93 5.65
C ARG A 130 7.41 5.42 6.52
N GLN A 131 7.33 4.94 7.76
CA GLN A 131 6.34 5.43 8.71
C GLN A 131 6.53 6.92 9.03
N LEU A 132 7.75 7.45 9.01
CA LEU A 132 7.98 8.89 9.18
C LEU A 132 7.41 9.70 8.00
N LEU A 133 7.54 9.20 6.77
CA LEU A 133 6.97 9.82 5.58
C LEU A 133 5.44 9.82 5.64
N THR A 134 4.83 8.67 5.96
CA THR A 134 3.38 8.55 6.15
C THR A 134 2.86 9.49 7.25
N LEU A 135 3.51 9.52 8.41
CA LEU A 135 3.10 10.39 9.52
C LEU A 135 3.27 11.87 9.19
N TYR A 136 4.31 12.24 8.43
CA TYR A 136 4.47 13.61 7.95
C TYR A 136 3.35 14.02 6.99
N GLN A 137 3.03 13.17 6.01
CA GLN A 137 1.95 13.43 5.04
C GLN A 137 0.57 13.51 5.70
N THR A 138 0.37 12.80 6.82
CA THR A 138 -0.92 12.73 7.52
C THR A 138 -1.07 13.82 8.58
N PHE A 139 -0.04 14.11 9.37
CA PHE A 139 -0.14 15.01 10.53
C PHE A 139 0.55 16.36 10.31
N HIS A 140 1.34 16.51 9.25
CA HIS A 140 2.11 17.72 8.95
C HIS A 140 3.07 18.18 10.06
N ASP A 141 3.40 17.30 11.01
CA ASP A 141 4.37 17.58 12.07
C ASP A 141 5.79 17.44 11.53
N ASN A 142 6.52 18.56 11.51
CA ASN A 142 7.83 18.66 10.87
C ASN A 142 8.90 17.76 11.53
N LYS A 143 8.71 17.32 12.78
CA LYS A 143 9.67 16.40 13.44
C LYS A 143 9.84 15.09 12.66
N TYR A 144 8.78 14.59 12.01
CA TYR A 144 8.86 13.37 11.22
C TYR A 144 9.66 13.58 9.94
N LYS A 145 9.49 14.73 9.29
CA LYS A 145 10.28 15.11 8.11
C LYS A 145 11.76 15.24 8.46
N LEU A 146 12.08 15.94 9.55
CA LEU A 146 13.47 16.08 10.02
C LEU A 146 14.11 14.71 10.34
N ALA A 147 13.38 13.81 10.97
CA ALA A 147 13.84 12.45 11.22
C ALA A 147 14.04 11.63 9.92
N ALA A 148 13.13 11.75 8.95
CA ALA A 148 13.30 11.12 7.64
C ALA A 148 14.53 11.68 6.90
N ASP A 149 14.78 12.99 7.00
CA ASP A 149 15.95 13.64 6.39
C ASP A 149 17.26 13.11 6.97
N LEU A 150 17.28 12.79 8.27
CA LEU A 150 18.43 12.17 8.92
C LEU A 150 18.71 10.75 8.38
N LEU A 151 17.68 9.94 8.18
CA LEU A 151 17.83 8.60 7.59
C LEU A 151 18.27 8.68 6.12
N TYR A 152 17.68 9.60 5.35
CA TYR A 152 18.10 9.87 3.98
C TYR A 152 19.56 10.35 3.91
N LYS A 153 20.00 11.20 4.85
CA LYS A 153 21.38 11.63 4.96
C LYS A 153 22.33 10.45 5.14
N GLN A 154 21.96 9.42 5.92
CA GLN A 154 22.77 8.20 6.05
C GLN A 154 22.94 7.51 4.70
N LEU A 155 21.86 7.33 3.92
CA LEU A 155 21.95 6.71 2.58
C LEU A 155 22.90 7.47 1.65
N GLY A 156 22.93 8.80 1.71
CA GLY A 156 23.84 9.63 0.92
C GLY A 156 25.32 9.42 1.24
N VAL A 157 25.66 8.92 2.43
CA VAL A 157 27.04 8.62 2.86
C VAL A 157 27.27 7.15 3.19
N GLN A 158 26.32 6.28 2.85
CA GLN A 158 26.43 4.85 3.07
C GLN A 158 27.64 4.31 2.28
N PRO A 159 28.56 3.57 2.91
CA PRO A 159 29.69 2.97 2.21
C PRO A 159 29.23 2.06 1.07
N ARG A 160 30.00 2.03 -0.02
CA ARG A 160 29.68 1.28 -1.23
C ARG A 160 30.85 0.40 -1.66
N ASN A 161 30.54 -0.72 -2.29
CA ASN A 161 31.52 -1.55 -2.99
C ASN A 161 31.91 -0.88 -4.33
N LYS A 162 32.83 -1.47 -5.09
CA LYS A 162 33.36 -0.88 -6.34
C LYS A 162 32.31 -0.77 -7.44
N VAL A 163 31.28 -1.61 -7.44
CA VAL A 163 30.16 -1.51 -8.39
C VAL A 163 29.11 -0.46 -7.97
N GLY A 164 29.27 0.16 -6.81
CA GLY A 164 28.36 1.19 -6.29
C GLY A 164 27.21 0.64 -5.43
N GLY A 165 27.22 -0.64 -5.11
CA GLY A 165 26.24 -1.27 -4.23
C GLY A 165 26.48 -0.94 -2.76
N PHE A 166 25.40 -0.67 -2.01
CA PHE A 166 25.50 -0.35 -0.59
C PHE A 166 26.09 -1.51 0.21
N TRP A 167 27.06 -1.21 1.07
CA TRP A 167 27.43 -2.13 2.14
C TRP A 167 26.23 -2.30 3.05
N HIS A 168 25.96 -3.53 3.47
CA HIS A 168 24.83 -3.79 4.36
C HIS A 168 24.99 -3.05 5.70
N LYS A 169 26.21 -3.02 6.25
CA LYS A 169 26.61 -2.26 7.45
C LYS A 169 28.07 -1.85 7.37
N LEU A 170 28.51 -0.83 8.12
CA LEU A 170 29.94 -0.49 8.22
C LEU A 170 30.81 -1.69 8.62
N LYS A 171 30.32 -2.50 9.57
CA LYS A 171 31.00 -3.71 10.06
C LYS A 171 31.01 -4.89 9.07
N TYR A 172 30.31 -4.78 7.94
CA TYR A 172 30.27 -5.78 6.87
C TYR A 172 30.80 -5.17 5.57
N PRO A 173 32.11 -4.89 5.50
CA PRO A 173 32.69 -4.20 4.35
C PRO A 173 32.52 -5.03 3.08
N SER A 174 32.26 -4.33 1.97
CA SER A 174 32.10 -4.88 0.61
C SER A 174 30.96 -5.88 0.41
N GLN A 175 30.09 -6.04 1.41
CA GLN A 175 29.01 -7.03 1.40
C GLN A 175 27.66 -6.40 1.08
N MET A 176 26.99 -6.93 0.07
CA MET A 176 25.57 -6.70 -0.19
C MET A 176 24.78 -7.93 0.24
N TRP A 177 23.72 -7.72 1.03
CA TRP A 177 22.78 -8.78 1.42
C TRP A 177 21.42 -8.45 0.83
N LEU A 178 20.66 -9.48 0.41
CA LEU A 178 19.32 -9.28 -0.18
C LEU A 178 18.40 -8.49 0.76
N ASP A 179 18.53 -8.71 2.07
CA ASP A 179 17.83 -7.99 3.13
C ASP A 179 17.95 -6.48 2.94
N GLY A 180 19.16 -5.98 2.66
CA GLY A 180 19.47 -4.56 2.51
C GLY A 180 18.64 -3.85 1.44
N LEU A 181 18.13 -4.59 0.44
CA LEU A 181 17.36 -4.04 -0.66
C LEU A 181 15.97 -3.65 -0.20
N TYR A 182 15.31 -4.48 0.62
CA TYR A 182 14.09 -4.04 1.30
C TYR A 182 14.41 -2.97 2.35
N MET A 183 15.58 -3.07 3.01
CA MET A 183 15.85 -2.15 4.11
C MET A 183 15.98 -0.69 3.65
N ALA A 184 16.61 -0.45 2.49
CA ALA A 184 16.93 0.88 2.01
C ALA A 184 16.00 1.36 0.88
N GLU A 185 15.78 0.52 -0.14
CA GLU A 185 15.30 1.00 -1.44
C GLU A 185 13.85 1.50 -1.43
N PRO A 186 12.88 0.84 -0.77
CA PRO A 186 11.52 1.37 -0.66
C PRO A 186 11.45 2.75 -0.02
N PHE A 187 12.16 2.95 1.11
CA PHE A 187 12.25 4.27 1.75
C PHE A 187 12.94 5.28 0.84
N TYR A 188 14.04 4.90 0.19
CA TYR A 188 14.80 5.78 -0.70
C TYR A 188 13.95 6.23 -1.89
N ALA A 189 13.16 5.33 -2.48
CA ALA A 189 12.25 5.61 -3.59
C ALA A 189 11.10 6.55 -3.16
N GLU A 190 10.45 6.24 -2.03
CA GLU A 190 9.36 7.04 -1.50
C GLU A 190 9.81 8.47 -1.14
N TYR A 191 10.93 8.58 -0.41
CA TYR A 191 11.53 9.87 -0.06
C TYR A 191 11.88 10.67 -1.32
N SER A 192 12.47 10.02 -2.33
CA SER A 192 12.90 10.68 -3.57
C SER A 192 11.73 11.20 -4.38
N LEU A 193 10.62 10.44 -4.47
CA LEU A 193 9.39 10.93 -5.09
C LEU A 193 8.82 12.14 -4.33
N MET A 194 8.69 12.02 -3.00
CA MET A 194 8.11 13.06 -2.16
C MET A 194 8.91 14.38 -2.19
N THR A 195 10.23 14.29 -2.32
CA THR A 195 11.12 15.46 -2.30
C THR A 195 11.61 15.89 -3.69
N GLY A 196 11.10 15.27 -4.76
CA GLY A 196 11.42 15.64 -6.15
C GLY A 196 12.83 15.27 -6.61
N LYS A 197 13.53 14.37 -5.90
CA LYS A 197 14.91 13.95 -6.19
C LYS A 197 14.99 12.82 -7.22
N LYS A 198 14.64 13.14 -8.46
CA LYS A 198 14.54 12.17 -9.55
C LYS A 198 15.86 11.46 -9.88
N GLU A 199 16.99 12.10 -9.59
CA GLU A 199 18.34 11.57 -9.81
C GLU A 199 18.64 10.29 -9.03
N ASN A 200 17.92 10.03 -7.93
CA ASN A 200 18.14 8.86 -7.08
C ASN A 200 17.58 7.56 -7.69
N PHE A 201 16.64 7.64 -8.63
CA PHE A 201 15.96 6.44 -9.16
C PHE A 201 16.90 5.51 -9.96
N ASP A 202 17.91 6.05 -10.63
CA ASP A 202 18.93 5.22 -11.29
C ASP A 202 19.80 4.45 -10.29
N ASP A 203 20.14 5.07 -9.16
CA ASP A 203 20.88 4.41 -8.08
C ASP A 203 20.04 3.29 -7.45
N ILE A 204 18.76 3.56 -7.17
CA ILE A 204 17.82 2.55 -6.65
C ILE A 204 17.74 1.34 -7.59
N VAL A 205 17.54 1.57 -8.90
CA VAL A 205 17.51 0.47 -9.88
C VAL A 205 18.83 -0.29 -9.91
N ASN A 206 19.96 0.40 -9.81
CA ASN A 206 21.28 -0.23 -9.77
C ASN A 206 21.44 -1.21 -8.61
N GLN A 207 20.92 -0.90 -7.42
CA GLN A 207 21.04 -1.79 -6.26
C GLN A 207 20.44 -3.18 -6.54
N PHE A 208 19.25 -3.24 -7.15
CA PHE A 208 18.63 -4.51 -7.56
C PHE A 208 19.40 -5.19 -8.70
N VAL A 209 19.79 -4.44 -9.73
CA VAL A 209 20.51 -4.98 -10.89
C VAL A 209 21.85 -5.59 -10.50
N TRP A 210 22.54 -5.03 -9.51
CA TRP A 210 23.79 -5.58 -8.98
C TRP A 210 23.57 -6.88 -8.22
N MET A 211 22.57 -6.96 -7.34
CA MET A 211 22.27 -8.23 -6.67
C MET A 211 21.79 -9.30 -7.66
N GLU A 212 20.95 -8.95 -8.64
CA GLU A 212 20.57 -9.87 -9.71
C GLU A 212 21.81 -10.38 -10.47
N ARG A 213 22.75 -9.50 -10.81
CA ARG A 213 23.96 -9.88 -11.56
C ARG A 213 24.90 -10.77 -10.75
N TYR A 214 25.14 -10.42 -9.49
CA TYR A 214 26.23 -11.02 -8.70
C TYR A 214 25.78 -12.07 -7.69
N ALA A 215 24.51 -12.09 -7.28
CA ALA A 215 23.99 -13.04 -6.31
C ALA A 215 23.03 -14.08 -6.92
N ARG A 216 22.52 -13.89 -8.15
CA ARG A 216 21.67 -14.89 -8.80
C ARG A 216 22.46 -16.14 -9.18
N ASP A 217 21.82 -17.29 -9.00
CA ASP A 217 22.23 -18.55 -9.62
C ASP A 217 21.44 -18.78 -10.92
N GLU A 218 22.16 -18.99 -12.02
CA GLU A 218 21.55 -19.11 -13.34
C GLU A 218 20.76 -20.42 -13.51
N LYS A 219 21.12 -21.47 -12.76
CA LYS A 219 20.51 -22.80 -12.86
C LYS A 219 19.18 -22.87 -12.11
N THR A 220 19.15 -22.39 -10.87
CA THR A 220 17.94 -22.40 -10.05
C THR A 220 17.04 -21.21 -10.38
N GLY A 221 17.64 -20.05 -10.68
CA GLY A 221 16.95 -18.76 -10.79
C GLY A 221 16.77 -18.05 -9.43
N LEU A 222 17.24 -18.64 -8.33
CA LEU A 222 17.23 -18.06 -6.99
C LEU A 222 18.46 -17.18 -6.76
N LEU A 223 18.40 -16.29 -5.77
CA LEU A 223 19.53 -15.45 -5.36
C LEU A 223 20.06 -15.90 -4.00
N TYR A 224 21.39 -16.00 -3.90
CA TYR A 224 22.08 -16.28 -2.64
C TYR A 224 21.88 -15.12 -1.66
N HIS A 225 21.82 -15.41 -0.35
CA HIS A 225 21.57 -14.41 0.70
C HIS A 225 22.52 -13.22 0.62
N GLY A 226 23.82 -13.47 0.50
CA GLY A 226 24.84 -12.42 0.49
C GLY A 226 25.85 -12.57 -0.63
N TRP A 227 26.40 -11.43 -1.04
CA TRP A 227 27.55 -11.33 -1.95
C TRP A 227 28.61 -10.42 -1.33
N ASP A 228 29.81 -10.96 -1.14
CA ASP A 228 31.00 -10.20 -0.76
C ASP A 228 31.84 -9.94 -2.01
N GLU A 229 31.85 -8.69 -2.48
CA GLU A 229 32.64 -8.30 -3.66
C GLU A 229 34.14 -8.55 -3.44
N SER A 230 34.63 -8.37 -2.21
CA SER A 230 36.05 -8.55 -1.86
C SER A 230 36.44 -10.02 -1.74
N ARG A 231 35.47 -10.91 -1.54
CA ARG A 231 35.63 -12.36 -1.31
C ARG A 231 36.54 -12.69 -0.12
N GLN A 232 36.61 -11.80 0.85
CA GLN A 232 37.46 -11.97 2.05
C GLN A 232 36.72 -12.67 3.18
N GLN A 233 35.39 -12.64 3.20
CA GLN A 233 34.61 -13.39 4.18
C GLN A 233 34.77 -14.91 3.97
N LYS A 234 34.90 -15.69 5.05
CA LYS A 234 35.07 -17.16 4.97
C LYS A 234 33.83 -17.87 4.41
N TRP A 235 32.65 -17.26 4.49
CA TRP A 235 31.42 -17.81 3.91
C TRP A 235 31.34 -17.54 2.41
N ALA A 236 32.12 -16.58 1.90
CA ALA A 236 32.06 -16.16 0.51
C ALA A 236 32.81 -17.15 -0.37
N ASN A 237 32.18 -17.60 -1.44
CA ASN A 237 32.83 -18.44 -2.42
C ASN A 237 34.05 -17.69 -3.03
N PRO A 238 35.26 -18.28 -3.06
CA PRO A 238 36.46 -17.58 -3.52
C PRO A 238 36.43 -17.14 -5.00
N GLN A 239 35.62 -17.79 -5.83
CA GLN A 239 35.54 -17.50 -7.27
C GLN A 239 34.50 -16.43 -7.61
N ASN A 240 33.42 -16.31 -6.84
CA ASN A 240 32.31 -15.42 -7.20
C ASN A 240 31.78 -14.54 -6.04
N GLY A 241 32.22 -14.77 -4.80
CA GLY A 241 31.84 -13.99 -3.62
C GLY A 241 30.47 -14.31 -3.02
N LYS A 242 29.73 -15.28 -3.58
CA LYS A 242 28.37 -15.62 -3.15
C LYS A 242 28.41 -16.42 -1.84
N SER A 243 27.43 -16.21 -0.97
CA SER A 243 27.13 -17.12 0.16
C SER A 243 26.64 -18.48 -0.34
N PRO A 244 26.65 -19.55 0.47
CA PRO A 244 26.44 -20.89 -0.07
C PRO A 244 24.96 -21.31 -0.22
N GLU A 245 24.00 -20.59 0.37
CA GLU A 245 22.59 -21.03 0.44
C GLU A 245 21.58 -19.99 -0.05
N PHE A 246 20.44 -20.48 -0.53
CA PHE A 246 19.24 -19.69 -0.86
C PHE A 246 18.30 -19.66 0.34
N TRP A 247 18.35 -18.57 1.11
CA TRP A 247 17.51 -18.40 2.29
C TRP A 247 16.20 -17.71 1.94
N SER A 248 15.07 -18.36 2.27
CA SER A 248 13.74 -17.90 1.84
C SER A 248 13.38 -16.49 2.31
N ARG A 249 13.72 -16.10 3.55
CA ARG A 249 13.43 -14.72 4.00
C ARG A 249 14.30 -13.67 3.30
N ALA A 250 15.58 -13.95 3.03
CA ALA A 250 16.42 -13.01 2.26
C ALA A 250 15.86 -12.79 0.84
N MET A 251 15.45 -13.87 0.16
CA MET A 251 14.74 -13.79 -1.11
C MET A 251 13.38 -13.07 -0.97
N GLY A 252 12.70 -13.26 0.15
CA GLY A 252 11.46 -12.58 0.49
C GLY A 252 11.62 -11.06 0.54
N TRP A 253 12.66 -10.57 1.23
CA TRP A 253 13.01 -9.15 1.21
C TRP A 253 13.29 -8.63 -0.18
N TYR A 254 13.99 -9.40 -1.00
CA TYR A 254 14.30 -8.99 -2.36
C TYR A 254 13.03 -8.77 -3.21
N ILE A 255 12.09 -9.72 -3.21
CA ILE A 255 10.85 -9.56 -3.97
C ILE A 255 9.96 -8.46 -3.41
N MET A 256 9.91 -8.29 -2.08
CA MET A 256 9.21 -7.17 -1.43
C MET A 256 9.77 -5.83 -1.89
N GLY A 257 11.09 -5.66 -1.84
CA GLY A 257 11.76 -4.44 -2.29
C GLY A 257 11.47 -4.12 -3.76
N LEU A 258 11.48 -5.14 -4.63
CA LEU A 258 11.17 -4.99 -6.04
C LEU A 258 9.76 -4.43 -6.28
N VAL A 259 8.74 -5.00 -5.63
CA VAL A 259 7.35 -4.55 -5.83
C VAL A 259 7.05 -3.22 -5.15
N ASP A 260 7.69 -2.91 -4.03
CA ASP A 260 7.46 -1.66 -3.29
C ASP A 260 8.12 -0.46 -3.97
N VAL A 261 9.33 -0.63 -4.51
CA VAL A 261 10.00 0.44 -5.28
C VAL A 261 9.20 0.81 -6.53
N LEU A 262 8.52 -0.15 -7.16
CA LEU A 262 7.70 0.09 -8.35
C LEU A 262 6.47 0.97 -8.10
N ASP A 263 6.04 1.16 -6.84
CA ASP A 263 4.97 2.10 -6.48
C ASP A 263 5.43 3.57 -6.59
N TYR A 264 6.73 3.82 -6.43
CA TYR A 264 7.32 5.16 -6.39
C TYR A 264 8.21 5.49 -7.59
N LEU A 265 8.70 4.47 -8.30
CA LEU A 265 9.46 4.65 -9.53
C LEU A 265 8.57 5.27 -10.62
N PRO A 266 8.96 6.41 -11.25
CA PRO A 266 8.15 7.06 -12.26
C PRO A 266 7.74 6.11 -13.39
N LYS A 267 6.48 6.16 -13.81
CA LYS A 267 5.92 5.24 -14.82
C LYS A 267 6.66 5.31 -16.16
N ASP A 268 7.23 6.46 -16.48
CA ASP A 268 8.01 6.80 -17.68
C ASP A 268 9.53 6.67 -17.46
N HIS A 269 9.99 6.22 -16.29
CA HIS A 269 11.42 6.05 -16.02
C HIS A 269 12.04 5.06 -17.04
N PRO A 270 13.14 5.41 -17.75
CA PRO A 270 13.68 4.59 -18.84
C PRO A 270 14.04 3.16 -18.45
N ARG A 271 14.42 2.96 -17.18
CA ARG A 271 14.84 1.66 -16.63
C ARG A 271 13.75 0.90 -15.87
N ARG A 272 12.50 1.38 -15.87
CA ARG A 272 11.39 0.70 -15.19
C ARG A 272 11.17 -0.73 -15.71
N ALA A 273 11.32 -0.93 -17.01
CA ALA A 273 11.20 -2.25 -17.63
C ALA A 273 12.30 -3.22 -17.19
N GLU A 274 13.50 -2.72 -16.87
CA GLU A 274 14.61 -3.53 -16.36
C GLU A 274 14.24 -4.15 -15.01
N LEU A 275 13.68 -3.35 -14.10
CA LEU A 275 13.26 -3.81 -12.77
C LEU A 275 12.10 -4.82 -12.85
N ILE A 276 11.14 -4.61 -13.76
CA ILE A 276 10.05 -5.57 -14.01
C ILE A 276 10.61 -6.90 -14.53
N ALA A 277 11.60 -6.88 -15.42
CA ALA A 277 12.23 -8.11 -15.91
C ALA A 277 12.99 -8.87 -14.79
N VAL A 278 13.62 -8.15 -13.86
CA VAL A 278 14.23 -8.75 -12.65
C VAL A 278 13.14 -9.40 -11.78
N LEU A 279 12.02 -8.71 -11.55
CA LEU A 279 10.89 -9.23 -10.80
C LEU A 279 10.28 -10.49 -11.44
N GLU A 280 10.13 -10.53 -12.76
CA GLU A 280 9.62 -11.70 -13.47
C GLU A 280 10.54 -12.92 -13.30
N ARG A 281 11.86 -12.75 -13.44
CA ARG A 281 12.84 -13.84 -13.22
C ARG A 281 12.85 -14.32 -11.77
N THR A 282 12.80 -13.39 -10.82
CA THR A 282 12.72 -13.68 -9.38
C THR A 282 11.45 -14.49 -9.07
N SER A 283 10.31 -14.07 -9.64
CA SER A 283 9.02 -14.74 -9.49
C SER A 283 9.04 -16.17 -10.03
N ALA A 284 9.65 -16.37 -11.21
CA ALA A 284 9.82 -17.69 -11.81
C ALA A 284 10.67 -18.63 -10.92
N GLY A 285 11.77 -18.12 -10.38
CA GLY A 285 12.62 -18.85 -9.44
C GLY A 285 11.87 -19.27 -8.18
N ILE A 286 11.14 -18.35 -7.55
CA ILE A 286 10.34 -18.65 -6.35
C ILE A 286 9.30 -19.74 -6.63
N VAL A 287 8.48 -19.59 -7.68
CA VAL A 287 7.40 -20.56 -7.97
C VAL A 287 7.94 -21.95 -8.32
N LYS A 288 9.09 -22.03 -8.99
CA LYS A 288 9.74 -23.31 -9.30
C LYS A 288 10.04 -24.18 -8.07
N TYR A 289 10.30 -23.55 -6.92
CA TYR A 289 10.65 -24.23 -5.66
C TYR A 289 9.51 -24.21 -4.62
N GLN A 290 8.28 -23.91 -5.03
CA GLN A 290 7.12 -24.05 -4.17
C GLN A 290 6.89 -25.52 -3.79
N ASP A 291 6.72 -25.80 -2.50
CA ASP A 291 6.50 -27.17 -2.04
C ASP A 291 5.16 -27.72 -2.59
N PRO A 292 5.17 -28.86 -3.31
CA PRO A 292 3.96 -29.34 -3.96
C PRO A 292 2.90 -29.84 -2.98
N ALA A 293 3.26 -30.29 -1.78
CA ALA A 293 2.32 -30.85 -0.81
C ALA A 293 1.63 -29.78 0.03
N SER A 294 2.40 -28.82 0.55
CA SER A 294 1.91 -27.77 1.43
C SER A 294 1.55 -26.48 0.69
N GLY A 295 2.17 -26.22 -0.47
CA GLY A 295 2.03 -24.96 -1.20
C GLY A 295 2.95 -23.84 -0.70
N VAL A 296 3.68 -24.02 0.39
CA VAL A 296 4.56 -22.98 0.97
C VAL A 296 6.02 -23.28 0.68
N TRP A 297 6.95 -22.51 1.25
CA TRP A 297 8.39 -22.63 0.96
C TRP A 297 9.19 -23.05 2.18
N TRP A 298 10.30 -23.73 1.92
CA TRP A 298 11.26 -24.22 2.91
C TRP A 298 12.22 -23.11 3.36
N GLN A 299 12.79 -23.20 4.57
CA GLN A 299 13.78 -22.26 5.10
C GLN A 299 14.97 -22.08 4.15
N VAL A 300 15.57 -23.19 3.72
CA VAL A 300 16.50 -23.21 2.57
C VAL A 300 15.72 -23.64 1.34
N THR A 301 15.52 -22.70 0.41
CA THR A 301 14.44 -22.74 -0.59
C THR A 301 14.50 -23.95 -1.51
N ASP A 302 15.68 -24.35 -1.98
CA ASP A 302 15.87 -25.40 -2.98
C ASP A 302 16.14 -26.80 -2.41
N LYS A 303 16.24 -26.91 -1.07
CA LYS A 303 16.60 -28.16 -0.36
C LYS A 303 15.42 -28.76 0.39
N GLY A 304 14.23 -28.70 -0.22
CA GLY A 304 13.01 -29.26 0.36
C GLY A 304 13.14 -30.76 0.65
N GLY A 305 12.66 -31.19 1.82
CA GLY A 305 12.73 -32.59 2.26
C GLY A 305 14.10 -33.06 2.77
N GLN A 306 15.15 -32.25 2.70
CA GLN A 306 16.43 -32.56 3.34
C GLN A 306 16.30 -32.50 4.86
N ALA A 307 16.99 -33.42 5.58
CA ALA A 307 16.91 -33.52 7.03
C ALA A 307 17.25 -32.19 7.72
N GLY A 308 16.41 -31.77 8.66
CA GLY A 308 16.53 -30.52 9.41
C GLY A 308 15.90 -29.30 8.74
N ASN A 309 15.65 -29.30 7.43
CA ASN A 309 14.92 -28.21 6.79
C ASN A 309 13.46 -28.20 7.26
N TYR A 310 12.81 -27.05 7.18
CA TYR A 310 11.42 -26.88 7.60
C TYR A 310 10.70 -25.88 6.71
N LEU A 311 9.37 -26.01 6.60
CA LEU A 311 8.52 -25.00 5.98
C LEU A 311 8.52 -23.74 6.86
N GLU A 312 8.81 -22.60 6.26
CA GLU A 312 9.10 -21.35 6.99
C GLU A 312 8.10 -20.26 6.63
N SER A 313 7.51 -19.63 7.65
CA SER A 313 6.32 -18.78 7.45
C SER A 313 6.65 -17.37 6.97
N SER A 314 7.79 -16.79 7.35
CA SER A 314 8.12 -15.42 6.96
C SER A 314 8.44 -15.31 5.47
N GLY A 315 9.37 -16.11 4.94
CA GLY A 315 9.69 -16.17 3.52
C GLY A 315 8.49 -16.55 2.67
N SER A 316 7.66 -17.51 3.13
CA SER A 316 6.41 -17.85 2.44
C SER A 316 5.44 -16.66 2.36
N SER A 317 5.26 -15.92 3.46
CA SER A 317 4.41 -14.72 3.48
C SER A 317 4.94 -13.67 2.50
N MET A 318 6.25 -13.40 2.51
CA MET A 318 6.90 -12.42 1.63
C MET A 318 6.79 -12.80 0.15
N PHE A 319 6.94 -14.09 -0.18
CA PHE A 319 6.75 -14.60 -1.54
C PHE A 319 5.32 -14.43 -2.02
N ILE A 320 4.34 -14.78 -1.18
CA ILE A 320 2.93 -14.62 -1.52
C ILE A 320 2.60 -13.15 -1.73
N TYR A 321 3.03 -12.27 -0.82
CA TYR A 321 2.84 -10.83 -0.97
C TYR A 321 3.47 -10.29 -2.27
N GLY A 322 4.76 -10.58 -2.50
CA GLY A 322 5.48 -10.10 -3.68
C GLY A 322 4.87 -10.60 -4.99
N LEU A 323 4.56 -11.89 -5.09
CA LEU A 323 3.90 -12.46 -6.27
C LEU A 323 2.48 -11.89 -6.46
N ALA A 324 1.70 -11.77 -5.39
CA ALA A 324 0.33 -11.28 -5.45
C ALA A 324 0.26 -9.81 -5.88
N LYS A 325 1.10 -8.95 -5.29
CA LYS A 325 1.23 -7.54 -5.68
C LYS A 325 1.72 -7.42 -7.14
N ALA A 326 2.73 -8.19 -7.53
CA ALA A 326 3.24 -8.18 -8.90
C ALA A 326 2.15 -8.56 -9.93
N ALA A 327 1.34 -9.58 -9.63
CA ALA A 327 0.22 -9.99 -10.48
C ALA A 327 -0.88 -8.93 -10.51
N ARG A 328 -1.27 -8.39 -9.34
CA ARG A 328 -2.29 -7.33 -9.23
C ARG A 328 -1.93 -6.09 -10.05
N MET A 329 -0.66 -5.69 -9.99
CA MET A 329 -0.14 -4.52 -10.70
C MET A 329 0.14 -4.81 -12.19
N GLY A 330 -0.03 -6.04 -12.65
CA GLY A 330 0.18 -6.46 -14.03
C GLY A 330 1.66 -6.51 -14.44
N TYR A 331 2.58 -6.65 -13.48
CA TYR A 331 4.02 -6.77 -13.75
C TYR A 331 4.42 -8.18 -14.15
N ILE A 332 3.66 -9.19 -13.70
CA ILE A 332 3.81 -10.59 -14.09
C ILE A 332 2.48 -11.14 -14.61
N SER A 333 2.56 -12.24 -15.36
CA SER A 333 1.41 -12.89 -16.00
C SER A 333 0.38 -13.43 -15.00
N ASP A 334 -0.90 -13.43 -15.37
CA ASP A 334 -1.98 -14.11 -14.63
C ASP A 334 -1.73 -15.64 -14.48
N SER A 335 -0.77 -16.22 -15.20
CA SER A 335 -0.35 -17.62 -15.03
C SER A 335 0.23 -17.95 -13.65
N TYR A 336 0.63 -16.94 -12.87
CA TYR A 336 1.12 -17.09 -11.51
C TYR A 336 -0.01 -17.22 -10.46
N LEU A 337 -1.25 -16.85 -10.81
CA LEU A 337 -2.38 -16.86 -9.88
C LEU A 337 -2.65 -18.22 -9.21
N PRO A 338 -2.55 -19.38 -9.89
CA PRO A 338 -2.69 -20.67 -9.22
C PRO A 338 -1.63 -20.93 -8.15
N ALA A 339 -0.37 -20.54 -8.40
CA ALA A 339 0.72 -20.70 -7.44
C ALA A 339 0.53 -19.77 -6.23
N ILE A 340 0.12 -18.52 -6.46
CA ILE A 340 -0.21 -17.54 -5.41
C ILE A 340 -1.34 -18.09 -4.53
N LYS A 341 -2.45 -18.55 -5.15
CA LYS A 341 -3.59 -19.11 -4.42
C LYS A 341 -3.17 -20.32 -3.59
N LYS A 342 -2.42 -21.26 -4.18
CA LYS A 342 -1.92 -22.45 -3.47
C LYS A 342 -1.02 -22.07 -2.29
N GLY A 343 -0.16 -21.07 -2.49
CA GLY A 343 0.70 -20.53 -1.45
C GLY A 343 -0.08 -19.91 -0.31
N TYR A 344 -1.07 -19.07 -0.62
CA TYR A 344 -1.94 -18.46 0.39
C TYR A 344 -2.76 -19.49 1.18
N ASP A 345 -3.39 -20.45 0.50
CA ASP A 345 -4.13 -21.53 1.16
C ASP A 345 -3.20 -22.36 2.07
N GLY A 346 -1.99 -22.64 1.59
CA GLY A 346 -0.95 -23.33 2.34
C GLY A 346 -0.45 -22.53 3.55
N LEU A 347 -0.28 -21.22 3.41
CA LEU A 347 0.14 -20.31 4.48
C LEU A 347 -0.86 -20.35 5.64
N ILE A 348 -2.15 -20.17 5.34
CA ILE A 348 -3.21 -20.21 6.35
C ILE A 348 -3.29 -21.60 7.00
N LYS A 349 -3.27 -22.68 6.20
CA LYS A 349 -3.39 -24.04 6.72
C LYS A 349 -2.22 -24.47 7.60
N THR A 350 -1.01 -24.00 7.29
CA THR A 350 0.23 -24.55 7.85
C THR A 350 0.74 -23.78 9.06
N PHE A 351 0.46 -22.47 9.12
CA PHE A 351 1.12 -21.57 10.07
C PHE A 351 0.16 -20.74 10.93
N ILE A 352 -1.15 -20.76 10.63
CA ILE A 352 -2.12 -20.01 11.42
C ILE A 352 -2.78 -20.89 12.46
N GLU A 353 -2.69 -20.43 13.70
CA GLU A 353 -3.31 -21.05 14.87
C GLU A 353 -4.19 -20.03 15.60
N THR A 354 -5.18 -20.52 16.33
CA THR A 354 -6.03 -19.70 17.21
C THR A 354 -5.95 -20.26 18.61
N ASP A 355 -5.60 -19.42 19.58
CA ASP A 355 -5.51 -19.83 20.98
C ASP A 355 -6.89 -19.98 21.65
N ALA A 356 -6.90 -20.45 22.90
CA ALA A 356 -8.13 -20.63 23.67
C ALA A 356 -8.87 -19.31 23.98
N GLN A 357 -8.19 -18.17 23.86
CA GLN A 357 -8.75 -16.83 24.06
C GLN A 357 -9.26 -16.21 22.76
N GLY A 358 -9.13 -16.92 21.62
CA GLY A 358 -9.55 -16.46 20.30
C GLY A 358 -8.54 -15.55 19.59
N ASN A 359 -7.32 -15.38 20.13
CA ASN A 359 -6.27 -14.62 19.45
C ASN A 359 -5.68 -15.46 18.30
N THR A 360 -5.33 -14.81 17.20
CA THR A 360 -4.71 -15.45 16.03
C THR A 360 -3.19 -15.31 16.08
N HIS A 361 -2.49 -16.39 15.77
CA HIS A 361 -1.03 -16.49 15.84
C HIS A 361 -0.44 -16.99 14.51
N LEU A 362 0.73 -16.46 14.15
CA LEU A 362 1.56 -16.93 13.03
C LEU A 362 2.77 -17.69 13.56
N THR A 363 2.85 -18.98 13.28
CA THR A 363 3.91 -19.87 13.81
C THR A 363 5.06 -20.07 12.81
N LYS A 364 6.16 -20.69 13.27
CA LYS A 364 7.31 -21.15 12.46
C LYS A 364 8.03 -20.07 11.64
N ALA A 365 8.07 -18.84 12.15
CA ALA A 365 8.90 -17.79 11.58
C ALA A 365 10.33 -17.96 12.07
N VAL A 366 11.34 -17.96 11.20
CA VAL A 366 12.74 -18.03 11.68
C VAL A 366 13.13 -16.77 12.46
N GLY A 367 13.77 -16.88 13.61
CA GLY A 367 14.00 -15.74 14.51
C GLY A 367 14.99 -14.70 13.99
N GLY A 368 15.93 -15.10 13.14
CA GLY A 368 16.99 -14.27 12.56
C GLY A 368 18.04 -15.15 11.90
N ALA A 369 18.69 -14.68 10.84
CA ALA A 369 19.89 -15.31 10.28
C ALA A 369 20.81 -14.23 9.73
N GLY A 370 22.09 -14.53 9.53
CA GLY A 370 23.06 -13.59 8.99
C GLY A 370 24.37 -14.26 8.61
N LEU A 371 25.30 -13.47 8.07
CA LEU A 371 26.59 -13.97 7.60
C LEU A 371 27.74 -13.31 8.38
N GLY A 372 28.82 -14.06 8.61
CA GLY A 372 30.01 -13.60 9.33
C GLY A 372 29.73 -13.18 10.78
N GLY A 373 30.43 -12.15 11.27
CA GLY A 373 30.25 -11.62 12.63
C GLY A 373 30.91 -12.46 13.72
N THR A 374 30.49 -12.25 14.97
CA THR A 374 30.98 -12.98 16.16
C THR A 374 29.81 -13.30 17.09
N PRO A 375 29.52 -14.59 17.40
CA PRO A 375 30.16 -15.78 16.85
C PRO A 375 30.04 -15.84 15.31
N TYR A 376 31.00 -16.50 14.66
CA TYR A 376 31.10 -16.49 13.20
C TYR A 376 29.99 -17.36 12.58
N ARG A 377 29.18 -16.75 11.71
CA ARG A 377 28.12 -17.43 10.98
C ARG A 377 28.62 -17.76 9.58
N ASP A 378 28.82 -19.05 9.32
CA ASP A 378 29.41 -19.54 8.07
C ASP A 378 28.44 -19.57 6.89
N GLY A 379 27.15 -19.34 7.14
CA GLY A 379 26.12 -19.34 6.11
C GLY A 379 25.84 -20.72 5.54
N THR A 380 26.31 -21.81 6.14
CA THR A 380 26.05 -23.17 5.65
C THR A 380 24.58 -23.57 5.81
N TYR A 381 24.14 -24.62 5.11
CA TYR A 381 22.83 -25.25 5.34
C TYR A 381 22.56 -25.50 6.83
N ASP A 382 23.52 -26.12 7.52
CA ASP A 382 23.45 -26.43 8.94
C ASP A 382 23.24 -25.21 9.81
N TYR A 383 23.85 -24.08 9.47
CA TYR A 383 23.64 -22.82 10.15
C TYR A 383 22.18 -22.35 9.99
N TYR A 384 21.65 -22.28 8.77
CA TYR A 384 20.29 -21.75 8.54
C TYR A 384 19.18 -22.61 9.13
N VAL A 385 19.31 -23.95 9.10
CA VAL A 385 18.25 -24.84 9.61
C VAL A 385 18.26 -24.97 11.13
N LYS A 386 19.35 -24.56 11.80
CA LYS A 386 19.46 -24.55 13.27
C LYS A 386 19.02 -23.23 13.91
N GLU A 387 18.84 -22.16 13.13
CA GLU A 387 18.27 -20.92 13.65
C GLU A 387 16.86 -21.17 14.23
N PRO A 388 16.52 -20.63 15.40
CA PRO A 388 15.28 -20.93 16.09
C PRO A 388 14.10 -20.42 15.29
N THR A 389 12.95 -21.07 15.47
CA THR A 389 11.67 -20.56 14.98
C THR A 389 10.86 -19.96 16.11
N ARG A 390 10.02 -18.98 15.78
CA ARG A 390 9.22 -18.20 16.71
C ARG A 390 7.79 -18.05 16.20
N THR A 391 6.88 -17.85 17.15
CA THR A 391 5.51 -17.43 16.92
C THR A 391 5.42 -15.91 17.05
N ASP A 392 4.66 -15.29 16.14
CA ASP A 392 4.41 -13.85 16.08
C ASP A 392 5.69 -13.00 15.98
N ASP A 393 6.76 -13.53 15.38
CA ASP A 393 7.97 -12.75 15.11
C ASP A 393 7.60 -11.59 14.17
N LEU A 394 7.98 -10.37 14.56
CA LEU A 394 7.59 -9.15 13.85
C LEU A 394 8.14 -9.09 12.41
N LYS A 395 9.24 -9.82 12.12
CA LYS A 395 9.77 -9.96 10.75
C LYS A 395 8.84 -10.75 9.83
N ALA A 396 7.88 -11.49 10.40
CA ALA A 396 6.92 -12.31 9.68
C ALA A 396 5.49 -11.73 9.76
N ALA A 397 5.12 -11.13 10.88
CA ALA A 397 3.78 -10.60 11.11
C ALA A 397 3.38 -9.53 10.08
N GLY A 398 4.28 -8.57 9.79
CA GLY A 398 4.05 -7.56 8.75
C GLY A 398 3.80 -8.19 7.37
N PRO A 399 4.76 -8.96 6.82
CA PRO A 399 4.62 -9.62 5.53
C PRO A 399 3.40 -10.53 5.43
N PHE A 400 3.00 -11.18 6.53
CA PHE A 400 1.77 -11.97 6.59
C PHE A 400 0.53 -11.10 6.39
N MET A 401 0.43 -9.97 7.11
CA MET A 401 -0.68 -9.02 6.92
C MET A 401 -0.73 -8.56 5.46
N GLU A 402 0.42 -8.22 4.89
CA GLU A 402 0.54 -7.77 3.51
C GLU A 402 0.11 -8.85 2.49
N ALA A 403 0.46 -10.11 2.74
CA ALA A 403 0.05 -11.25 1.92
C ALA A 403 -1.47 -11.47 1.95
N CYS A 404 -2.10 -11.41 3.14
CA CYS A 404 -3.55 -11.49 3.29
C CYS A 404 -4.29 -10.35 2.58
N ILE A 405 -3.77 -9.12 2.67
CA ILE A 405 -4.35 -7.96 1.98
C ILE A 405 -4.26 -8.16 0.47
N GLU A 406 -3.09 -8.51 -0.07
CA GLU A 406 -2.92 -8.72 -1.51
C GLU A 406 -3.78 -9.87 -2.05
N ALA A 407 -3.93 -10.95 -1.30
CA ALA A 407 -4.80 -12.07 -1.67
C ALA A 407 -6.26 -11.62 -1.82
N GLU A 408 -6.75 -10.80 -0.88
CA GLU A 408 -8.11 -10.24 -0.97
C GLU A 408 -8.24 -9.29 -2.16
N LEU A 409 -7.28 -8.38 -2.34
CA LEU A 409 -7.29 -7.40 -3.44
C LEU A 409 -7.33 -8.10 -4.80
N LEU A 410 -6.52 -9.15 -5.01
CA LEU A 410 -6.54 -9.97 -6.22
C LEU A 410 -7.94 -10.50 -6.55
N SER A 411 -8.72 -10.90 -5.54
CA SER A 411 -10.09 -11.39 -5.74
C SER A 411 -11.06 -10.30 -6.20
N SER A 412 -10.78 -9.04 -5.84
CA SER A 412 -11.64 -7.89 -6.10
C SER A 412 -11.41 -7.22 -7.45
N LEU A 413 -10.28 -7.52 -8.13
CA LEU A 413 -9.89 -6.89 -9.39
C LEU A 413 -10.91 -7.03 -10.52
N THR A 414 -11.75 -8.06 -10.48
CA THR A 414 -12.73 -8.33 -11.54
C THR A 414 -13.78 -7.24 -11.69
N VAL A 415 -14.01 -6.43 -10.65
CA VAL A 415 -15.00 -5.33 -10.65
C VAL A 415 -14.60 -4.24 -11.66
N GLY A 416 -13.34 -3.85 -11.65
CA GLY A 416 -12.76 -2.74 -12.42
C GLY A 416 -11.85 -3.18 -13.57
N LYS A 417 -11.49 -4.46 -13.69
CA LYS A 417 -10.55 -4.96 -14.72
C LYS A 417 -10.92 -4.44 -16.12
N GLY A 418 -9.97 -3.79 -16.77
CA GLY A 418 -10.13 -3.23 -18.11
C GLY A 418 -10.87 -1.89 -18.18
N LYS A 419 -11.24 -1.31 -17.02
CA LYS A 419 -11.88 0.01 -16.95
C LYS A 419 -10.87 1.09 -16.59
N THR A 420 -11.14 2.30 -17.06
CA THR A 420 -10.39 3.50 -16.70
C THR A 420 -11.29 4.51 -16.01
N VAL A 421 -10.83 4.99 -14.86
CA VAL A 421 -11.41 6.12 -14.13
C VAL A 421 -10.54 7.33 -14.42
N MET A 422 -11.16 8.34 -15.04
CA MET A 422 -10.51 9.58 -15.45
C MET A 422 -10.94 10.68 -14.50
N LEU A 423 -9.96 11.38 -13.92
CA LEU A 423 -10.18 12.55 -13.11
C LEU A 423 -9.92 13.80 -13.93
N ASP A 424 -10.81 14.77 -13.81
CA ASP A 424 -10.61 16.10 -14.34
C ASP A 424 -9.45 16.81 -13.64
N ASN A 425 -8.61 17.42 -14.45
CA ASN A 425 -7.59 18.38 -14.06
C ASN A 425 -7.60 19.54 -15.06
N TYR A 426 -8.71 19.77 -15.77
CA TYR A 426 -8.86 20.89 -16.70
C TYR A 426 -9.74 21.98 -16.10
N PHE A 427 -10.89 21.62 -15.52
CA PHE A 427 -11.78 22.56 -14.85
C PHE A 427 -11.32 22.86 -13.41
N ASN A 428 -10.86 21.84 -12.67
CA ASN A 428 -10.06 22.04 -11.45
C ASN A 428 -8.57 22.04 -11.79
N ASN A 429 -7.90 23.17 -11.59
CA ASN A 429 -6.56 23.40 -12.11
C ASN A 429 -5.69 24.25 -11.18
N GLU A 430 -5.62 23.82 -9.92
CA GLU A 430 -4.91 24.54 -8.87
C GLU A 430 -3.43 24.13 -8.75
N TYR A 431 -2.59 25.10 -8.40
CA TYR A 431 -1.13 24.92 -8.23
C TYR A 431 -0.67 25.43 -6.88
N ARG A 432 0.17 24.66 -6.19
CA ARG A 432 0.72 25.09 -4.90
C ARG A 432 1.64 26.28 -5.11
N LYS A 433 1.52 27.29 -4.25
CA LYS A 433 2.28 28.55 -4.37
C LYS A 433 3.77 28.40 -4.10
N ASP A 434 4.16 27.37 -3.35
CA ASP A 434 5.53 27.14 -2.91
C ASP A 434 6.40 26.43 -3.96
N ASN A 435 5.85 25.47 -4.70
CA ASN A 435 6.61 24.63 -5.63
C ASN A 435 6.00 24.54 -7.04
N GLY A 436 4.83 25.15 -7.27
CA GLY A 436 4.16 25.14 -8.58
C GLY A 436 3.66 23.77 -9.01
N LEU A 437 3.65 22.77 -8.11
CA LEU A 437 3.07 21.47 -8.40
C LEU A 437 1.54 21.56 -8.34
N LYS A 438 0.91 20.79 -9.21
CA LYS A 438 -0.53 20.64 -9.19
C LYS A 438 -0.98 19.95 -7.91
N PHE A 439 -2.07 20.42 -7.32
CA PHE A 439 -2.64 19.86 -6.09
C PHE A 439 -4.15 20.01 -6.08
N HIS A 440 -4.76 19.55 -4.98
CA HIS A 440 -6.19 19.57 -4.73
C HIS A 440 -6.93 18.57 -5.60
N TYR A 441 -7.54 17.58 -4.94
CA TYR A 441 -8.29 16.48 -5.54
C TYR A 441 -7.54 15.63 -6.58
N THR A 442 -6.21 15.73 -6.69
CA THR A 442 -5.42 14.90 -7.63
C THR A 442 -5.17 13.50 -7.09
N TRP A 443 -5.02 12.51 -7.98
CA TRP A 443 -4.66 11.13 -7.60
C TRP A 443 -3.31 11.02 -6.89
N GLU A 444 -2.37 11.90 -7.21
CA GLU A 444 -1.00 11.87 -6.72
C GLU A 444 -0.81 12.59 -5.37
N ASP A 445 -1.78 13.43 -4.97
CA ASP A 445 -1.69 14.22 -3.74
C ASP A 445 -2.03 13.33 -2.54
N ARG A 446 -1.03 13.08 -1.71
CA ARG A 446 -1.13 12.24 -0.50
C ARG A 446 -1.43 13.03 0.76
N PHE A 447 -1.39 14.37 0.69
CA PHE A 447 -1.82 15.24 1.77
C PHE A 447 -3.34 15.29 1.85
N ASP A 448 -3.86 15.93 2.90
CA ASP A 448 -5.29 16.05 3.16
C ASP A 448 -6.11 16.45 1.94
N SER A 449 -5.63 17.39 1.12
CA SER A 449 -6.30 17.93 -0.06
C SER A 449 -6.52 16.95 -1.23
N GLY A 450 -5.87 15.78 -1.23
CA GLY A 450 -5.82 14.92 -2.42
C GLY A 450 -6.90 13.84 -2.51
N PHE A 451 -6.91 13.14 -3.65
CA PHE A 451 -7.76 11.96 -3.92
C PHE A 451 -6.97 10.65 -3.94
N ALA A 452 -5.73 10.61 -3.43
CA ALA A 452 -4.92 9.39 -3.43
C ALA A 452 -5.64 8.17 -2.82
N TRP A 453 -6.40 8.36 -1.73
CA TRP A 453 -7.20 7.31 -1.11
C TRP A 453 -8.38 6.85 -1.98
N PHE A 454 -9.10 7.79 -2.60
CA PHE A 454 -10.21 7.43 -3.48
C PHE A 454 -9.71 6.73 -4.76
N GLY A 455 -8.59 7.21 -5.30
CA GLY A 455 -7.90 6.58 -6.43
C GLY A 455 -7.44 5.16 -6.10
N SER A 456 -6.91 4.92 -4.89
CA SER A 456 -6.49 3.58 -4.49
C SER A 456 -7.67 2.61 -4.41
N VAL A 457 -8.85 3.06 -3.96
CA VAL A 457 -10.07 2.21 -3.96
C VAL A 457 -10.43 1.73 -5.37
N PHE A 458 -10.30 2.58 -6.40
CA PHE A 458 -10.53 2.14 -7.79
C PHE A 458 -9.47 1.15 -8.26
N ASN A 459 -8.19 1.39 -7.93
CA ASN A 459 -7.09 0.51 -8.27
C ASN A 459 -7.21 -0.86 -7.57
N ASP A 460 -7.70 -0.89 -6.32
CA ASP A 460 -7.99 -2.10 -5.55
C ASP A 460 -9.07 -2.94 -6.25
N PHE A 461 -10.08 -2.30 -6.83
CA PHE A 461 -11.05 -2.96 -7.71
C PHE A 461 -10.51 -3.29 -9.11
N GLY A 462 -9.24 -3.01 -9.42
CA GLY A 462 -8.60 -3.37 -10.68
C GLY A 462 -8.84 -2.40 -11.85
N ALA A 463 -9.44 -1.23 -11.58
CA ALA A 463 -9.54 -0.16 -12.56
C ALA A 463 -8.22 0.62 -12.66
N LYS A 464 -7.94 1.19 -13.82
CA LYS A 464 -6.83 2.13 -14.01
C LYS A 464 -7.30 3.54 -13.68
N THR A 465 -6.46 4.31 -13.01
CA THR A 465 -6.64 5.75 -12.81
C THR A 465 -5.88 6.54 -13.87
N SER A 466 -6.48 7.64 -14.33
CA SER A 466 -5.91 8.58 -15.30
C SER A 466 -6.41 9.99 -15.04
N THR A 467 -5.76 10.96 -15.68
CA THR A 467 -5.98 12.38 -15.46
C THR A 467 -6.20 13.08 -16.80
N LEU A 468 -7.22 13.93 -16.90
CA LEU A 468 -7.51 14.73 -18.08
C LEU A 468 -7.04 16.17 -17.86
N THR A 469 -6.03 16.62 -18.60
CA THR A 469 -5.43 17.96 -18.45
C THR A 469 -5.85 18.96 -19.53
N SER A 470 -6.75 18.56 -20.42
CA SER A 470 -7.22 19.34 -21.57
C SER A 470 -8.75 19.31 -21.64
N ALA A 471 -9.35 20.26 -22.36
CA ALA A 471 -10.80 20.29 -22.59
C ALA A 471 -11.33 18.91 -23.03
N PRO A 472 -12.50 18.48 -22.52
CA PRO A 472 -13.10 17.20 -22.87
C PRO A 472 -13.45 17.15 -24.37
N THR A 473 -13.12 16.03 -25.00
CA THR A 473 -13.43 15.74 -26.40
C THR A 473 -13.82 14.28 -26.54
N ALA A 474 -14.57 13.93 -27.58
CA ALA A 474 -14.85 12.53 -27.91
C ALA A 474 -13.59 11.64 -27.95
N GLN A 475 -12.45 12.20 -28.40
CA GLN A 475 -11.20 11.44 -28.53
C GLN A 475 -10.55 11.14 -27.18
N ASN A 476 -10.42 12.13 -26.28
CA ASN A 476 -9.77 11.91 -24.99
C ASN A 476 -10.67 11.19 -23.97
N LEU A 477 -12.00 11.31 -24.10
CA LEU A 477 -12.95 10.57 -23.26
C LEU A 477 -13.17 9.12 -23.70
N LYS A 478 -12.74 8.74 -24.91
CA LYS A 478 -12.97 7.40 -25.48
C LYS A 478 -12.43 6.27 -24.61
N SER A 479 -11.32 6.49 -23.90
CA SER A 479 -10.70 5.48 -23.02
C SER A 479 -11.29 5.47 -21.61
N ALA A 480 -12.10 6.47 -21.23
CA ALA A 480 -12.68 6.58 -19.91
C ALA A 480 -14.00 5.79 -19.83
N ASN A 481 -14.17 5.04 -18.73
CA ASN A 481 -15.44 4.44 -18.35
C ASN A 481 -16.16 5.29 -17.31
N VAL A 482 -15.37 5.89 -16.41
CA VAL A 482 -15.84 6.86 -15.41
C VAL A 482 -15.06 8.16 -15.65
N TYR A 483 -15.76 9.29 -15.61
CA TYR A 483 -15.16 10.62 -15.66
C TYR A 483 -15.63 11.41 -14.44
N ILE A 484 -14.69 11.92 -13.65
CA ILE A 484 -14.95 12.65 -12.41
C ILE A 484 -14.58 14.11 -12.64
N ILE A 485 -15.56 15.00 -12.56
CA ILE A 485 -15.34 16.44 -12.50
C ILE A 485 -15.58 16.88 -11.07
N VAL A 486 -14.56 17.49 -10.49
CA VAL A 486 -14.51 17.88 -9.09
C VAL A 486 -14.21 19.36 -9.03
N ASP A 487 -14.93 20.09 -8.19
CA ASP A 487 -14.69 21.47 -7.78
C ASP A 487 -14.10 22.41 -8.87
N PRO A 488 -14.83 22.70 -9.97
CA PRO A 488 -14.35 23.62 -11.00
C PRO A 488 -13.93 24.98 -10.45
N ASP A 489 -12.75 25.45 -10.85
CA ASP A 489 -12.13 26.65 -10.30
C ASP A 489 -12.94 27.92 -10.59
N SER A 490 -12.97 28.83 -9.61
CA SER A 490 -13.35 30.21 -9.83
C SER A 490 -12.10 31.11 -9.95
N LYS A 491 -12.31 32.43 -10.10
CA LYS A 491 -11.20 33.40 -10.08
C LYS A 491 -10.53 33.54 -8.71
N LYS A 492 -11.13 33.00 -7.66
CA LYS A 492 -10.58 33.01 -6.30
C LYS A 492 -9.42 32.03 -6.17
N GLU A 493 -9.53 30.86 -6.79
CA GLU A 493 -8.55 29.79 -6.76
C GLU A 493 -7.51 29.97 -7.88
N THR A 494 -7.99 30.21 -9.11
CA THR A 494 -7.14 30.25 -10.32
C THR A 494 -7.33 31.56 -11.08
N ALA A 495 -6.22 32.22 -11.45
CA ALA A 495 -6.28 33.54 -12.11
C ALA A 495 -6.97 33.52 -13.50
N SER A 496 -6.92 32.38 -14.20
CA SER A 496 -7.54 32.16 -15.51
C SER A 496 -8.21 30.78 -15.54
N PRO A 497 -9.38 30.64 -14.90
CA PRO A 497 -10.07 29.35 -14.79
C PRO A 497 -10.65 28.94 -16.15
N ASN A 498 -10.65 27.64 -16.41
CA ASN A 498 -11.28 27.07 -17.60
C ASN A 498 -12.77 26.86 -17.28
N TYR A 499 -13.64 27.73 -17.78
CA TYR A 499 -15.07 27.56 -17.54
C TYR A 499 -15.73 26.56 -18.49
N MET A 500 -16.72 25.83 -17.97
CA MET A 500 -17.57 24.94 -18.74
C MET A 500 -18.22 25.70 -19.91
N SER A 501 -17.98 25.23 -21.14
CA SER A 501 -18.57 25.76 -22.35
C SER A 501 -19.68 24.87 -22.90
N ALA A 502 -20.52 25.41 -23.79
CA ALA A 502 -21.54 24.63 -24.48
C ALA A 502 -20.97 23.43 -25.27
N LYS A 503 -19.73 23.57 -25.79
CA LYS A 503 -19.04 22.49 -26.48
C LYS A 503 -18.68 21.36 -25.51
N ASP A 504 -18.15 21.70 -24.34
CA ASP A 504 -17.80 20.72 -23.30
C ASP A 504 -19.05 19.95 -22.84
N VAL A 505 -20.15 20.67 -22.62
CA VAL A 505 -21.45 20.06 -22.27
C VAL A 505 -21.89 19.06 -23.35
N GLN A 506 -21.76 19.42 -24.62
CA GLN A 506 -22.14 18.56 -25.73
C GLN A 506 -21.26 17.29 -25.81
N GLU A 507 -19.94 17.44 -25.68
CA GLU A 507 -18.99 16.32 -25.72
C GLU A 507 -19.22 15.34 -24.56
N ILE A 508 -19.31 15.86 -23.33
CA ILE A 508 -19.55 15.03 -22.13
C ILE A 508 -20.92 14.37 -22.22
N SER A 509 -21.97 15.10 -22.61
CA SER A 509 -23.33 14.55 -22.75
C SER A 509 -23.39 13.44 -23.79
N ASN A 510 -22.69 13.58 -24.92
CA ASN A 510 -22.61 12.54 -25.94
C ASN A 510 -21.90 11.29 -25.41
N TRP A 511 -20.78 11.47 -24.69
CA TRP A 511 -20.05 10.37 -24.07
C TRP A 511 -20.89 9.64 -23.01
N VAL A 512 -21.61 10.36 -22.14
CA VAL A 512 -22.54 9.74 -21.16
C VAL A 512 -23.63 8.96 -21.90
N LYS A 513 -24.29 9.55 -22.90
CA LYS A 513 -25.33 8.85 -23.69
C LYS A 513 -24.80 7.56 -24.35
N ALA A 514 -23.52 7.53 -24.72
CA ALA A 514 -22.85 6.38 -25.32
C ALA A 514 -22.49 5.27 -24.32
N GLY A 515 -22.53 5.53 -23.01
CA GLY A 515 -22.23 4.54 -21.96
C GLY A 515 -21.30 5.01 -20.85
N GLY A 516 -20.79 6.25 -20.93
CA GLY A 516 -19.96 6.83 -19.89
C GLY A 516 -20.68 7.01 -18.56
N THR A 517 -19.95 6.89 -17.46
CA THR A 517 -20.44 7.23 -16.11
C THR A 517 -19.80 8.53 -15.63
N LEU A 518 -20.59 9.59 -15.51
CA LEU A 518 -20.12 10.90 -15.04
C LEU A 518 -20.30 11.03 -13.52
N VAL A 519 -19.30 11.59 -12.86
CA VAL A 519 -19.37 12.02 -11.45
C VAL A 519 -19.18 13.52 -11.42
N MET A 520 -20.08 14.23 -10.74
CA MET A 520 -20.06 15.67 -10.58
C MET A 520 -20.02 16.00 -9.10
N MET A 521 -18.93 16.60 -8.64
CA MET A 521 -18.76 17.09 -7.28
C MET A 521 -18.54 18.60 -7.34
N ALA A 522 -19.47 19.39 -6.83
CA ALA A 522 -19.34 20.86 -6.79
C ALA A 522 -19.31 21.29 -5.33
N ASN A 523 -18.22 21.86 -4.84
CA ASN A 523 -18.17 22.38 -3.47
C ASN A 523 -19.21 23.50 -3.26
N ASP A 524 -19.33 24.05 -2.05
CA ASP A 524 -20.27 25.14 -1.80
C ASP A 524 -20.03 26.36 -2.72
N THR A 525 -21.06 27.19 -2.87
CA THR A 525 -21.07 28.37 -3.75
C THR A 525 -19.93 29.38 -3.53
N SER A 526 -19.22 29.30 -2.41
CA SER A 526 -18.08 30.18 -2.08
C SER A 526 -16.74 29.66 -2.58
N ASN A 527 -16.67 28.37 -2.95
CA ASN A 527 -15.44 27.64 -3.26
C ASN A 527 -15.46 27.00 -4.66
N CYS A 528 -16.64 26.81 -5.26
CA CYS A 528 -16.80 26.21 -6.59
C CYS A 528 -17.42 27.18 -7.60
N GLU A 529 -16.97 27.16 -8.86
CA GLU A 529 -17.71 27.73 -9.97
C GLU A 529 -18.94 26.87 -10.28
N ILE A 530 -20.09 27.24 -9.70
CA ILE A 530 -21.37 26.56 -9.93
C ILE A 530 -22.12 27.08 -11.17
N PRO A 531 -22.19 28.40 -11.47
CA PRO A 531 -23.04 28.90 -12.54
C PRO A 531 -22.79 28.30 -13.94
N LYS A 532 -21.53 28.17 -14.39
CA LYS A 532 -21.21 27.53 -15.68
C LYS A 532 -21.24 26.02 -15.55
N PHE A 533 -20.80 25.45 -14.42
CA PHE A 533 -20.89 24.01 -14.20
C PHE A 533 -22.33 23.47 -14.24
N ASN A 534 -23.31 24.27 -13.77
CA ASN A 534 -24.73 23.94 -13.87
C ASN A 534 -25.23 23.76 -15.31
N GLN A 535 -24.56 24.31 -16.33
CA GLN A 535 -24.92 24.04 -17.73
C GLN A 535 -24.77 22.56 -18.07
N LEU A 536 -23.76 21.89 -17.50
CA LEU A 536 -23.59 20.44 -17.62
C LEU A 536 -24.62 19.70 -16.76
N ALA A 537 -24.80 20.10 -15.51
CA ALA A 537 -25.70 19.43 -14.58
C ALA A 537 -27.15 19.41 -15.12
N GLN A 538 -27.60 20.55 -15.68
CA GLN A 538 -28.95 20.71 -16.21
C GLN A 538 -29.21 19.82 -17.43
N ALA A 539 -28.18 19.46 -18.20
CA ALA A 539 -28.30 18.49 -19.31
C ALA A 539 -28.74 17.09 -18.83
N PHE A 540 -28.61 16.81 -17.53
CA PHE A 540 -29.01 15.57 -16.88
C PHE A 540 -30.15 15.75 -15.87
N GLY A 541 -30.77 16.93 -15.82
CA GLY A 541 -31.86 17.24 -14.89
C GLY A 541 -31.41 17.52 -13.46
N ILE A 542 -30.16 17.92 -13.26
CA ILE A 542 -29.58 18.25 -11.94
C ILE A 542 -29.23 19.74 -11.91
N GLU A 543 -29.41 20.38 -10.77
CA GLU A 543 -28.93 21.74 -10.53
C GLU A 543 -28.34 21.84 -9.12
N PHE A 544 -27.09 22.28 -9.01
CA PHE A 544 -26.48 22.69 -7.75
C PHE A 544 -27.07 24.06 -7.37
N THR A 545 -27.76 24.11 -6.23
CA THR A 545 -28.45 25.32 -5.76
C THR A 545 -27.50 26.23 -4.99
N THR A 546 -27.96 27.43 -4.68
CA THR A 546 -27.23 28.36 -3.79
C THR A 546 -27.44 28.09 -2.30
N LYS A 547 -28.26 27.09 -1.95
CA LYS A 547 -28.53 26.74 -0.56
C LYS A 547 -27.42 25.84 -0.04
N ASN A 548 -26.61 26.39 0.87
CA ASN A 548 -25.54 25.66 1.55
C ASN A 548 -26.07 24.99 2.83
N ARG A 549 -25.50 23.83 3.17
CA ARG A 549 -25.79 23.05 4.38
C ARG A 549 -24.50 22.56 5.03
N ASN A 550 -24.62 22.09 6.28
CA ASN A 550 -23.53 21.48 7.04
C ASN A 550 -22.31 22.41 7.22
N MET A 551 -22.55 23.67 7.59
CA MET A 551 -21.51 24.66 7.92
C MET A 551 -20.82 24.33 9.26
N VAL A 552 -19.99 23.28 9.26
CA VAL A 552 -19.40 22.68 10.46
C VAL A 552 -18.44 23.65 11.15
N GLN A 553 -18.66 23.89 12.44
CA GLN A 553 -17.82 24.75 13.27
C GLN A 553 -16.74 23.94 13.99
N GLY A 554 -15.47 24.19 13.66
CA GLY A 554 -14.32 23.52 14.27
C GLY A 554 -14.44 21.98 14.18
N VAL A 555 -14.43 21.32 15.34
CA VAL A 555 -14.52 19.84 15.45
C VAL A 555 -15.93 19.34 15.76
N GLN A 556 -16.97 20.14 15.51
CA GLN A 556 -18.37 19.74 15.72
C GLN A 556 -18.86 18.83 14.57
N PHE A 557 -18.19 17.69 14.37
CA PHE A 557 -18.38 16.81 13.21
C PHE A 557 -19.83 16.35 12.99
N GLU A 558 -20.61 16.20 14.07
CA GLU A 558 -22.04 15.85 13.98
C GLU A 558 -22.88 16.86 13.17
N GLN A 559 -22.44 18.11 13.03
CA GLN A 559 -23.10 19.10 12.16
C GLN A 559 -23.01 18.73 10.66
N GLY A 560 -22.04 17.89 10.29
CA GLY A 560 -21.85 17.35 8.94
C GLY A 560 -22.38 15.93 8.77
N ARG A 561 -23.06 15.36 9.79
CA ARG A 561 -23.58 14.00 9.73
C ARG A 561 -24.69 13.89 8.68
N LEU A 562 -24.60 12.86 7.86
CA LEU A 562 -25.69 12.36 7.03
C LEU A 562 -25.85 10.86 7.25
N ASP A 563 -27.07 10.46 7.60
CA ASP A 563 -27.43 9.05 7.76
C ASP A 563 -27.79 8.43 6.40
N ILE A 564 -27.31 7.22 6.18
CA ILE A 564 -27.55 6.45 4.95
C ILE A 564 -28.65 5.42 5.21
N PRO A 565 -29.79 5.48 4.49
CA PRO A 565 -30.84 4.48 4.62
C PRO A 565 -30.36 3.08 4.22
N ALA A 566 -30.82 2.03 4.92
CA ALA A 566 -30.40 0.65 4.66
C ALA A 566 -30.70 0.16 3.22
N ASN A 567 -31.71 0.74 2.56
CA ASN A 567 -32.09 0.45 1.18
C ASN A 567 -31.48 1.44 0.16
N ASN A 568 -30.40 2.14 0.51
CA ASN A 568 -29.75 3.09 -0.39
C ASN A 568 -29.29 2.41 -1.69
N LEU A 569 -29.45 3.10 -2.81
CA LEU A 569 -29.11 2.60 -4.15
C LEU A 569 -27.61 2.29 -4.31
N ILE A 570 -26.75 3.10 -3.70
CA ILE A 570 -25.29 3.08 -3.87
C ILE A 570 -24.63 2.53 -2.60
N PHE A 571 -24.97 3.11 -1.45
CA PHE A 571 -24.25 2.96 -0.19
C PHE A 571 -24.81 1.81 0.65
N LYS A 572 -24.56 0.57 0.23
CA LYS A 572 -25.15 -0.64 0.83
C LYS A 572 -24.47 -1.08 2.12
N ASN A 573 -23.21 -0.70 2.33
CA ASN A 573 -22.39 -1.10 3.48
C ASN A 573 -22.00 0.11 4.35
N THR A 574 -22.68 1.23 4.14
CA THR A 574 -22.40 2.50 4.81
C THR A 574 -23.64 2.95 5.57
N LYS A 575 -23.49 3.32 6.85
CA LYS A 575 -24.58 3.75 7.73
C LYS A 575 -24.64 5.26 7.93
N SER A 576 -23.47 5.90 7.99
CA SER A 576 -23.38 7.35 8.11
C SER A 576 -22.10 7.87 7.51
N ILE A 577 -22.18 9.07 6.95
CA ILE A 577 -21.04 9.79 6.37
C ILE A 577 -20.95 11.19 6.97
N TYR A 578 -19.76 11.77 6.86
CA TYR A 578 -19.49 13.16 7.16
C TYR A 578 -19.31 13.93 5.87
N VAL A 579 -20.08 15.02 5.72
CA VAL A 579 -20.02 15.94 4.58
C VAL A 579 -20.08 17.34 5.12
N LYS A 580 -19.02 18.11 4.86
CA LYS A 580 -18.88 19.49 5.32
C LYS A 580 -19.27 20.43 4.19
N GLU A 581 -20.00 21.50 4.52
CA GLU A 581 -20.22 22.66 3.63
C GLU A 581 -20.69 22.26 2.22
N LEU A 582 -21.90 21.70 2.13
CA LEU A 582 -22.42 21.20 0.85
C LEU A 582 -23.47 22.11 0.22
N ALA A 583 -23.50 22.16 -1.12
CA ALA A 583 -24.62 22.71 -1.89
C ALA A 583 -25.74 21.67 -2.07
N THR A 584 -27.00 22.07 -1.82
CA THR A 584 -28.15 21.18 -2.07
C THR A 584 -28.48 21.08 -3.56
N LEU A 585 -29.20 20.04 -3.97
CA LEU A 585 -29.57 19.78 -5.36
C LEU A 585 -31.06 20.05 -5.62
N ALA A 586 -31.36 20.60 -6.79
CA ALA A 586 -32.71 20.61 -7.36
C ALA A 586 -32.76 19.66 -8.56
N LEU A 587 -33.84 18.89 -8.69
CA LEU A 587 -33.95 17.80 -9.67
C LEU A 587 -35.13 17.97 -10.62
N LYS A 588 -34.91 17.56 -11.87
CA LYS A 588 -35.91 17.34 -12.92
C LYS A 588 -35.65 15.98 -13.55
N VAL A 589 -36.69 15.33 -14.08
CA VAL A 589 -36.55 14.08 -14.85
C VAL A 589 -35.52 14.31 -15.97
N PRO A 590 -34.52 13.40 -16.16
CA PRO A 590 -34.46 12.03 -15.65
C PRO A 590 -33.73 11.83 -14.31
N ALA A 591 -33.33 12.90 -13.61
CA ALA A 591 -32.64 12.78 -12.33
C ALA A 591 -33.59 12.35 -11.20
N GLN A 592 -33.03 11.60 -10.25
CA GLN A 592 -33.70 11.15 -9.02
C GLN A 592 -32.74 11.25 -7.83
N SER A 593 -33.30 11.44 -6.63
CA SER A 593 -32.49 11.49 -5.41
C SER A 593 -31.96 10.11 -5.04
N VAL A 594 -30.74 10.07 -4.52
CA VAL A 594 -30.15 8.90 -3.85
C VAL A 594 -30.12 9.11 -2.35
N LEU A 595 -29.96 10.36 -1.91
CA LEU A 595 -30.03 10.74 -0.51
C LEU A 595 -30.75 12.07 -0.37
N THR A 596 -31.70 12.12 0.56
CA THR A 596 -32.35 13.35 1.01
C THR A 596 -32.16 13.50 2.51
N ASP A 597 -31.94 14.71 2.99
CA ASP A 597 -31.89 15.02 4.41
C ASP A 597 -32.70 16.29 4.69
N LYS A 598 -33.60 16.24 5.68
CA LYS A 598 -34.48 17.35 6.09
C LYS A 598 -35.20 18.07 4.93
N GLY A 599 -35.63 17.29 3.93
CA GLY A 599 -36.36 17.80 2.76
C GLY A 599 -35.49 18.29 1.60
N ASP A 600 -34.16 18.36 1.79
CA ASP A 600 -33.22 18.74 0.74
C ASP A 600 -32.64 17.50 0.05
N VAL A 601 -32.39 17.59 -1.26
CA VAL A 601 -31.68 16.54 -1.99
C VAL A 601 -30.18 16.78 -1.83
N ILE A 602 -29.47 15.76 -1.35
CA ILE A 602 -28.03 15.83 -1.09
C ILE A 602 -27.23 15.14 -2.20
N MET A 603 -27.69 13.97 -2.62
CA MET A 603 -27.07 13.21 -3.70
C MET A 603 -28.12 12.83 -4.73
N ALA A 604 -27.73 12.83 -5.99
CA ALA A 604 -28.61 12.48 -7.09
C ALA A 604 -27.94 11.56 -8.11
N VAL A 605 -28.76 10.82 -8.83
CA VAL A 605 -28.34 10.08 -10.02
C VAL A 605 -29.27 10.39 -11.19
N ALA A 606 -28.75 10.30 -12.40
CA ALA A 606 -29.55 10.38 -13.62
C ALA A 606 -29.15 9.25 -14.58
N ASN A 607 -30.12 8.58 -15.17
CA ASN A 607 -29.90 7.57 -16.20
C ASN A 607 -30.17 8.18 -17.57
N VAL A 608 -29.13 8.30 -18.41
CA VAL A 608 -29.24 9.00 -19.70
C VAL A 608 -28.59 8.18 -20.81
N GLY A 609 -29.40 7.76 -21.79
CA GLY A 609 -28.98 6.81 -22.81
C GLY A 609 -28.45 5.52 -22.17
N LYS A 610 -27.27 5.08 -22.61
CA LYS A 610 -26.58 3.89 -22.07
C LYS A 610 -25.79 4.16 -20.79
N GLY A 611 -25.49 5.43 -20.49
CA GLY A 611 -24.71 5.81 -19.32
C GLY A 611 -25.56 6.28 -18.15
N ARG A 612 -24.89 6.93 -17.21
CA ARG A 612 -25.46 7.47 -15.97
C ARG A 612 -24.60 8.59 -15.38
N VAL A 613 -25.18 9.34 -14.46
CA VAL A 613 -24.54 10.43 -13.73
C VAL A 613 -24.76 10.23 -12.23
N PHE A 614 -23.75 10.54 -11.43
CA PHE A 614 -23.85 10.75 -9.97
C PHE A 614 -23.43 12.18 -9.64
N ALA A 615 -24.17 12.85 -8.78
CA ALA A 615 -23.87 14.22 -8.38
C ALA A 615 -24.01 14.44 -6.87
N ILE A 616 -23.13 15.28 -6.34
CA ILE A 616 -23.23 15.86 -5.01
C ILE A 616 -22.60 17.25 -4.94
N GLY A 617 -23.18 18.13 -4.13
CA GLY A 617 -22.63 19.44 -3.80
C GLY A 617 -21.47 19.50 -2.78
N ASP A 618 -20.58 18.51 -2.71
CA ASP A 618 -19.30 18.55 -1.98
C ASP A 618 -18.39 17.39 -2.43
N PRO A 619 -17.08 17.61 -2.66
CA PRO A 619 -16.13 16.56 -3.00
C PRO A 619 -15.67 15.70 -1.81
N TRP A 620 -16.57 15.28 -0.89
CA TRP A 620 -16.28 14.73 0.45
C TRP A 620 -15.27 13.56 0.54
N LEU A 621 -14.92 12.90 -0.58
CA LEU A 621 -14.04 11.72 -0.64
C LEU A 621 -12.56 12.06 -0.79
N TYR A 622 -12.12 13.21 -0.28
CA TYR A 622 -10.70 13.57 -0.23
C TYR A 622 -10.02 13.10 1.05
N ASN A 623 -8.70 12.95 0.99
CA ASN A 623 -7.91 12.16 1.94
C ASN A 623 -8.23 12.48 3.41
N GLU A 624 -8.42 13.76 3.75
CA GLU A 624 -8.77 14.25 5.10
C GLU A 624 -9.95 13.50 5.75
N TYR A 625 -10.97 13.15 4.96
CA TYR A 625 -12.20 12.54 5.44
C TYR A 625 -12.29 11.04 5.14
N VAL A 626 -11.44 10.50 4.28
CA VAL A 626 -11.46 9.06 3.97
C VAL A 626 -10.45 8.26 4.81
N ASN A 627 -9.39 8.90 5.28
CA ASN A 627 -8.34 8.22 6.04
C ASN A 627 -8.62 8.13 7.56
N ALA A 628 -9.76 8.65 8.01
CA ALA A 628 -10.23 8.66 9.40
C ALA A 628 -9.23 9.25 10.43
N HIS A 629 -8.30 10.12 9.99
CA HIS A 629 -7.35 10.75 10.93
C HIS A 629 -7.92 12.00 11.61
N LYS A 630 -8.84 12.75 10.96
CA LYS A 630 -9.52 13.91 11.58
C LYS A 630 -10.93 13.61 12.06
N ILE A 631 -11.69 12.83 11.29
CA ILE A 631 -13.10 12.56 11.61
C ILE A 631 -13.24 11.30 12.47
N PRO A 632 -14.22 11.26 13.39
CA PRO A 632 -14.53 10.06 14.16
C PRO A 632 -14.84 8.84 13.28
N MET A 633 -14.45 7.64 13.72
CA MET A 633 -14.73 6.38 13.00
C MET A 633 -16.22 6.01 12.92
N SER A 634 -17.11 6.74 13.61
CA SER A 634 -18.57 6.63 13.40
C SER A 634 -19.01 7.12 12.02
N PHE A 635 -18.17 7.87 11.31
CA PHE A 635 -18.36 8.25 9.93
C PHE A 635 -17.62 7.28 9.01
N GLU A 636 -18.38 6.58 8.18
CA GLU A 636 -17.92 5.46 7.36
C GLU A 636 -17.53 5.93 5.94
N ASN A 637 -16.92 7.11 5.81
CA ASN A 637 -16.57 7.73 4.52
C ASN A 637 -15.69 6.83 3.64
N PHE A 638 -14.80 6.02 4.22
CA PHE A 638 -14.02 5.04 3.47
C PHE A 638 -14.87 3.89 2.89
N ASN A 639 -15.85 3.41 3.65
CA ASN A 639 -16.82 2.43 3.12
C ASN A 639 -17.70 3.08 2.04
N ALA A 640 -18.08 4.34 2.22
CA ALA A 640 -18.81 5.10 1.21
C ALA A 640 -17.99 5.24 -0.09
N ALA A 641 -16.67 5.46 0.01
CA ALA A 641 -15.76 5.48 -1.13
C ALA A 641 -15.77 4.15 -1.88
N LYS A 642 -15.71 3.02 -1.16
CA LYS A 642 -15.78 1.67 -1.72
C LYS A 642 -17.12 1.38 -2.39
N ASP A 643 -18.22 1.69 -1.72
CA ASP A 643 -19.57 1.49 -2.25
C ASP A 643 -19.79 2.31 -3.52
N LEU A 644 -19.40 3.59 -3.51
CA LEU A 644 -19.49 4.46 -4.68
C LEU A 644 -18.59 3.96 -5.81
N ALA A 645 -17.31 3.66 -5.54
CA ALA A 645 -16.39 3.18 -6.56
C ALA A 645 -16.88 1.88 -7.23
N LYS A 646 -17.36 0.93 -6.42
CA LYS A 646 -17.96 -0.31 -6.93
C LYS A 646 -19.19 -0.02 -7.79
N TRP A 647 -20.10 0.83 -7.30
CA TRP A 647 -21.29 1.21 -8.08
C TRP A 647 -20.90 1.84 -9.40
N LEU A 648 -19.94 2.78 -9.43
CA LEU A 648 -19.45 3.48 -10.62
C LEU A 648 -18.80 2.55 -11.64
N LEU A 649 -18.07 1.53 -11.17
CA LEU A 649 -17.43 0.55 -12.04
C LEU A 649 -18.42 -0.48 -12.56
N GLU A 650 -19.39 -0.95 -11.79
CA GLU A 650 -20.36 -1.96 -12.23
C GLU A 650 -21.16 -1.51 -13.45
N ALA A 651 -21.51 -2.46 -14.33
CA ALA A 651 -22.37 -2.15 -15.46
C ALA A 651 -23.74 -1.67 -14.96
N LYS A 652 -24.33 -0.71 -15.69
CA LYS A 652 -25.71 -0.29 -15.46
C LYS A 652 -26.63 -1.52 -15.59
N LYS A 653 -27.31 -1.88 -14.50
CA LYS A 653 -28.31 -2.95 -14.48
C LYS A 653 -29.64 -2.46 -15.02
#